data_AF-A0AAU1NSH3-F1
#
_entry.id   AF-A0AAU1NSH3-F1
#
_cell.length_a   1.000
_cell.length_b   1.000
_cell.length_c   1.000
_cell.angle_alpha   90.00
_cell.angle_beta   90.00
_cell.angle_gamma   90.00
#
_symmetry.space_group_name_H-M   'P 1'
#
loop_
_entity.id
_entity.type
_entity.pdbx_description
1 polymer ?
#
loop_
_entity_poly.entity_id
_entity_poly.type
_entity_poly.pdbx_seq_one_letter_code
_entity_poly.pdbx_strand_id
1 'polypeptide(L)'
;MRLYFAPEETDEFEAACGLLIHRAGQWADERGESLDGFGAESALDYRHRGTRDGRLGLWEPRHVEEFLLEWLPRTVSLLPEDEPGDMPGALALLLRYLDTVGLADPRGATLAENLAAIEAAAPRYRPAMEDRTRWGMARFWLTTAAEQGIDVHDQQALSDFVERARRGEVRYDEKVLDHIVARHHTHGPATARRAEPQLPIALPAEDELRALAAQSPLLTWLRGITDWAGSEGRPVTTTGNPRIADARALVAELATGDDCAGVRSSARLPKLGLAVEWAKKARTVRIAKGRMYAVAAARPLLDDPLALWRRTFDAFTDLREPLIVPRAGRHLPSPLATAFEQVVPDVLNTLYSLPYPMPWPRLRDTVRGGYGDGYDMSPGTTDHALRRMLDALEDLGAIERYAGMADPVFLDAPPTEALEPPAGLPPELAELFGSLGGHPGADASAEAYRSELTDGMVELIRLTALGHDSVRRRLLAEGRDAPLIGELIHAPAAGLLGVLTDHYDPDSARTELAGWTAARPDPAAALDQLTDALRVCPFRTRAEAMLEVLTDAHPDGETVARSLRGDPLLAPTAISVLVRREILDAEDLTEPESLLMIAESLLQLLETAGQDGVLEMLAGQDGDTQKILKPALASGHPDRAGMEDLRELAARAARRPAARVGRVHRRSRHDGMGGGHERRR
;
A
#
# COMPACT_ATOMS: atom_id res chain seq x y z
N MET A 1 18.98 -2.37 6.07
CA MET A 1 17.86 -3.26 6.37
C MET A 1 16.60 -2.48 6.07
N ARG A 2 16.05 -2.72 4.88
CA ARG A 2 14.78 -2.14 4.43
C ARG A 2 13.63 -2.95 5.04
N LEU A 3 12.52 -2.30 5.36
CA LEU A 3 11.31 -2.97 5.86
C LEU A 3 10.14 -2.89 4.88
N TYR A 4 10.45 -2.50 3.65
CA TYR A 4 9.51 -2.38 2.55
C TYR A 4 10.20 -2.72 1.23
N PHE A 5 9.50 -3.52 0.44
CA PHE A 5 9.93 -4.05 -0.85
C PHE A 5 8.75 -3.99 -1.81
N ALA A 6 9.00 -3.54 -3.03
CA ALA A 6 8.03 -3.62 -4.11
C ALA A 6 7.74 -5.09 -4.47
N PRO A 7 6.57 -5.43 -5.02
CA PRO A 7 6.22 -6.80 -5.41
C PRO A 7 7.26 -7.52 -6.29
N GLU A 8 7.96 -6.76 -7.13
CA GLU A 8 8.96 -7.23 -8.08
C GLU A 8 10.34 -7.50 -7.46
N GLU A 9 10.63 -6.93 -6.27
CA GLU A 9 11.91 -7.07 -5.56
C GLU A 9 11.95 -8.38 -4.73
N THR A 10 11.69 -9.52 -5.37
CA THR A 10 11.56 -10.81 -4.67
C THR A 10 12.89 -11.28 -4.08
N ASP A 11 13.99 -11.17 -4.83
CA ASP A 11 15.30 -11.65 -4.39
C ASP A 11 15.83 -10.81 -3.21
N GLU A 12 15.65 -9.49 -3.26
CA GLU A 12 16.01 -8.56 -2.18
C GLU A 12 15.17 -8.80 -0.93
N PHE A 13 13.86 -9.04 -1.09
CA PHE A 13 12.97 -9.38 0.00
C PHE A 13 13.38 -10.69 0.69
N GLU A 14 13.68 -11.74 -0.07
CA GLU A 14 14.11 -13.04 0.47
C GLU A 14 15.44 -12.92 1.22
N ALA A 15 16.42 -12.20 0.66
CA ALA A 15 17.70 -11.95 1.32
C ALA A 15 17.53 -11.20 2.66
N ALA A 16 16.70 -10.15 2.65
CA ALA A 16 16.41 -9.35 3.83
C ALA A 16 15.67 -10.16 4.92
N CYS A 17 14.69 -11.00 4.54
CA CYS A 17 14.00 -11.89 5.46
C CYS A 17 14.94 -12.91 6.08
N GLY A 18 15.78 -13.56 5.27
CA GLY A 18 16.78 -14.51 5.76
C GLY A 18 17.72 -13.88 6.79
N LEU A 19 18.20 -12.66 6.53
CA LEU A 19 19.03 -11.92 7.47
C LEU A 19 18.29 -11.58 8.77
N LEU A 20 17.04 -11.07 8.69
CA LEU A 20 16.23 -10.76 9.87
C LEU A 20 16.02 -11.98 10.75
N ILE A 21 15.65 -13.11 10.16
CA ILE A 21 15.39 -14.36 10.89
C ILE A 21 16.68 -14.87 11.51
N HIS A 22 17.80 -14.82 10.79
CA HIS A 22 19.10 -15.21 11.32
C HIS A 22 19.48 -14.38 12.56
N ARG A 23 19.35 -13.05 12.49
CA ARG A 23 19.66 -12.15 13.61
C ARG A 23 18.67 -12.29 14.78
N ALA A 24 17.38 -12.45 14.48
CA ALA A 24 16.37 -12.70 15.50
C ALA A 24 16.60 -14.04 16.22
N GLY A 25 17.06 -15.06 15.51
CA GLY A 25 17.47 -16.35 16.07
C GLY A 25 18.66 -16.21 17.02
N GLN A 26 19.74 -15.56 16.59
CA GLN A 26 20.89 -15.27 17.46
C GLN A 26 20.48 -14.51 18.73
N TRP A 27 19.65 -13.49 18.57
CA TRP A 27 19.12 -12.70 19.67
C TRP A 27 18.27 -13.51 20.66
N ALA A 28 17.47 -14.46 20.16
CA ALA A 28 16.67 -15.37 20.99
C ALA A 28 17.55 -16.38 21.73
N ASP A 29 18.54 -16.97 21.04
CA ASP A 29 19.46 -17.97 21.60
C ASP A 29 20.27 -17.40 22.77
N GLU A 30 20.74 -16.14 22.66
CA GLU A 30 21.42 -15.41 23.74
C GLU A 30 20.56 -15.28 25.02
N ARG A 31 19.24 -15.35 24.88
CA ARG A 31 18.26 -15.24 25.97
C ARG A 31 17.72 -16.59 26.42
N GLY A 32 18.20 -17.69 25.83
CA GLY A 32 17.73 -19.05 26.12
C GLY A 32 16.33 -19.35 25.55
N GLU A 33 15.86 -18.54 24.60
CA GLU A 33 14.66 -18.80 23.80
C GLU A 33 15.09 -19.38 22.44
N SER A 34 14.18 -20.03 21.71
CA SER A 34 14.45 -20.54 20.35
C SER A 34 13.38 -20.02 19.40
N LEU A 35 13.81 -19.35 18.34
CA LEU A 35 12.91 -18.82 17.31
C LEU A 35 12.57 -19.93 16.31
N ASP A 36 11.28 -20.19 16.11
CA ASP A 36 10.81 -20.97 14.96
C ASP A 36 10.98 -20.12 13.69
N GLY A 37 12.00 -20.44 12.90
CA GLY A 37 12.33 -19.74 11.66
C GLY A 37 11.20 -19.76 10.63
N PHE A 38 10.46 -20.87 10.53
CA PHE A 38 9.34 -20.98 9.58
C PHE A 38 8.18 -20.07 10.00
N GLY A 39 7.91 -19.97 11.31
CA GLY A 39 6.89 -19.06 11.82
C GLY A 39 7.25 -17.59 11.64
N ALA A 40 8.53 -17.22 11.85
CA ALA A 40 9.02 -15.88 11.60
C ALA A 40 8.96 -15.52 10.10
N GLU A 41 9.39 -16.42 9.23
CA GLU A 41 9.30 -16.26 7.77
C GLU A 41 7.86 -16.08 7.31
N SER A 42 6.96 -16.95 7.77
CA SER A 42 5.52 -16.87 7.47
C SER A 42 4.91 -15.52 7.88
N ALA A 43 5.32 -14.97 9.02
CA ALA A 43 4.85 -13.66 9.48
C ALA A 43 5.33 -12.51 8.57
N LEU A 44 6.58 -12.54 8.13
CA LEU A 44 7.14 -11.56 7.19
C LEU A 44 6.48 -11.67 5.80
N ASP A 45 6.27 -12.90 5.33
CA ASP A 45 5.56 -13.19 4.07
C ASP A 45 4.11 -12.69 4.10
N TYR A 46 3.40 -12.88 5.22
CA TYR A 46 2.07 -12.31 5.41
C TYR A 46 2.10 -10.78 5.30
N ARG A 47 3.06 -10.12 5.95
CA ARG A 47 3.16 -8.66 5.87
C ARG A 47 3.47 -8.18 4.46
N HIS A 48 4.37 -8.85 3.73
CA HIS A 48 4.72 -8.48 2.36
C HIS A 48 3.60 -8.77 1.36
N ARG A 49 3.11 -10.03 1.34
CA ARG A 49 2.21 -10.56 0.30
C ARG A 49 0.74 -10.56 0.72
N GLY A 50 0.46 -10.71 2.00
CA GLY A 50 -0.90 -10.85 2.55
C GLY A 50 -1.61 -9.53 2.83
N THR A 51 -0.88 -8.41 2.91
CA THR A 51 -1.46 -7.09 3.22
C THR A 51 -1.40 -6.17 2.02
N ARG A 52 -2.03 -4.98 2.08
CA ARG A 52 -1.97 -3.97 1.00
C ARG A 52 -0.85 -2.95 1.16
N ASP A 53 -0.33 -2.76 2.38
CA ASP A 53 0.71 -1.78 2.70
C ASP A 53 2.14 -2.36 2.67
N GLY A 54 2.35 -3.64 2.99
CA GLY A 54 3.57 -4.39 2.64
C GLY A 54 4.71 -4.20 3.62
N ARG A 55 4.41 -3.55 4.74
CA ARG A 55 5.41 -3.11 5.71
C ARG A 55 5.67 -4.20 6.71
N LEU A 56 6.90 -4.67 6.73
CA LEU A 56 7.33 -5.77 7.60
C LEU A 56 7.31 -5.36 9.09
N GLY A 57 7.61 -4.09 9.38
CA GLY A 57 7.65 -3.54 10.74
C GLY A 57 6.31 -3.00 11.26
N LEU A 58 5.28 -2.86 10.41
CA LEU A 58 3.99 -2.28 10.80
C LEU A 58 3.02 -3.38 11.24
N TRP A 59 2.74 -3.45 12.55
CA TRP A 59 1.82 -4.42 13.12
C TRP A 59 0.72 -3.76 13.94
N GLU A 60 -0.48 -4.30 13.81
CA GLU A 60 -1.66 -3.90 14.58
C GLU A 60 -2.40 -5.17 15.03
N PRO A 61 -3.26 -5.10 16.05
CA PRO A 61 -4.06 -6.25 16.49
C PRO A 61 -4.83 -6.94 15.36
N ARG A 62 -5.35 -6.18 14.38
CA ARG A 62 -6.01 -6.74 13.19
C ARG A 62 -5.07 -7.61 12.35
N HIS A 63 -3.81 -7.21 12.20
CA HIS A 63 -2.81 -7.96 11.45
C HIS A 63 -2.43 -9.25 12.17
N VAL A 64 -2.34 -9.21 13.50
CA VAL A 64 -2.11 -10.40 14.33
C VAL A 64 -3.25 -11.41 14.17
N GLU A 65 -4.49 -10.96 14.31
CA GLU A 65 -5.67 -11.84 14.17
C GLU A 65 -5.80 -12.40 12.75
N GLU A 66 -5.64 -11.55 11.72
CA GLU A 66 -5.70 -11.98 10.33
C GLU A 66 -4.59 -12.98 10.00
N PHE A 67 -3.35 -12.73 10.42
CA PHE A 67 -2.23 -13.66 10.22
C PHE A 67 -2.54 -15.03 10.82
N LEU A 68 -2.88 -15.07 12.12
CA LEU A 68 -3.03 -16.32 12.85
C LEU A 68 -4.29 -17.10 12.46
N LEU A 69 -5.40 -16.40 12.19
CA LEU A 69 -6.73 -17.04 12.10
C LEU A 69 -7.27 -17.11 10.68
N GLU A 70 -6.74 -16.32 9.75
CA GLU A 70 -7.23 -16.27 8.36
C GLU A 70 -6.13 -16.59 7.34
N TRP A 71 -4.94 -15.99 7.44
CA TRP A 71 -3.87 -16.18 6.46
C TRP A 71 -3.18 -17.53 6.61
N LEU A 72 -2.69 -17.90 7.80
CA LEU A 72 -2.01 -19.18 8.04
C LEU A 72 -2.87 -20.40 7.64
N PRO A 73 -4.16 -20.51 8.03
CA PRO A 73 -5.00 -21.61 7.56
C PRO A 73 -5.11 -21.71 6.04
N ARG A 74 -4.98 -20.58 5.33
CA ARG A 74 -5.09 -20.50 3.88
C ARG A 74 -3.79 -20.80 3.14
N THR A 75 -2.64 -20.45 3.71
CA THR A 75 -1.34 -20.51 3.02
C THR A 75 -0.48 -21.68 3.46
N VAL A 76 -0.52 -22.03 4.75
CA VAL A 76 0.31 -23.13 5.28
C VAL A 76 -0.41 -24.46 5.07
N SER A 77 0.22 -25.35 4.31
CA SER A 77 -0.25 -26.71 4.10
C SER A 77 0.35 -27.63 5.15
N LEU A 78 -0.50 -28.24 5.98
CA LEU A 78 -0.14 -29.28 6.94
C LEU A 78 -0.72 -30.61 6.46
N LEU A 79 0.08 -31.67 6.49
CA LEU A 79 -0.40 -33.02 6.24
C LEU A 79 -1.12 -33.57 7.49
N PRO A 80 -1.95 -34.62 7.37
CA PRO A 80 -2.70 -35.16 8.51
C PRO A 80 -1.84 -35.59 9.70
N GLU A 81 -0.57 -35.94 9.45
CA GLU A 81 0.40 -36.38 10.45
C GLU A 81 1.07 -35.20 11.19
N ASP A 82 1.01 -34.00 10.61
CA ASP A 82 1.80 -32.84 11.05
C ASP A 82 1.04 -32.04 12.13
N GLU A 83 1.70 -31.76 13.24
CA GLU A 83 1.17 -30.80 14.22
C GLU A 83 1.47 -29.37 13.78
N PRO A 84 0.54 -28.42 13.95
CA PRO A 84 0.81 -27.01 13.71
C PRO A 84 1.88 -26.51 14.69
N GLY A 85 2.94 -25.89 14.17
CA GLY A 85 4.00 -25.25 14.97
C GLY A 85 3.48 -24.12 15.86
N ASP A 86 4.32 -23.65 16.78
CA ASP A 86 3.99 -22.54 17.68
C ASP A 86 4.11 -21.17 16.96
N MET A 87 3.21 -20.95 16.01
CA MET A 87 3.13 -19.70 15.25
C MET A 87 2.87 -18.46 16.13
N PRO A 88 2.00 -18.51 17.17
CA PRO A 88 1.84 -17.39 18.10
C PRO A 88 3.15 -17.06 18.85
N GLY A 89 3.89 -18.08 19.32
CA GLY A 89 5.17 -17.89 20.00
C GLY A 89 6.24 -17.30 19.08
N ALA A 90 6.34 -17.82 17.84
CA ALA A 90 7.26 -17.32 16.83
C ALA A 90 7.00 -15.84 16.50
N LEU A 91 5.72 -15.47 16.29
CA LEU A 91 5.33 -14.08 16.05
C LEU A 91 5.68 -13.19 17.25
N ALA A 92 5.39 -13.64 18.48
CA ALA A 92 5.68 -12.86 19.67
C ALA A 92 7.19 -12.59 19.84
N LEU A 93 8.04 -13.58 19.56
CA LEU A 93 9.49 -13.43 19.54
C LEU A 93 9.96 -12.45 18.46
N LEU A 94 9.44 -12.59 17.24
CA LEU A 94 9.76 -11.69 16.12
C LEU A 94 9.41 -10.24 16.47
N LEU A 95 8.20 -9.98 16.99
CA LEU A 95 7.78 -8.62 17.35
C LEU A 95 8.63 -8.03 18.50
N ARG A 96 9.00 -8.84 19.51
CA ARG A 96 9.93 -8.40 20.56
C ARG A 96 11.29 -8.02 19.98
N TYR A 97 11.81 -8.81 19.04
CA TYR A 97 13.05 -8.52 18.37
C TYR A 97 12.95 -7.20 17.59
N LEU A 98 11.95 -7.04 16.72
CA LEU A 98 11.75 -5.84 15.92
C LEU A 98 11.65 -4.58 16.78
N ASP A 99 10.92 -4.63 17.90
CA ASP A 99 10.82 -3.52 18.86
C ASP A 99 12.18 -3.21 19.52
N THR A 100 12.87 -4.25 20.00
CA THR A 100 14.17 -4.12 20.70
C THR A 100 15.24 -3.47 19.82
N VAL A 101 15.29 -3.82 18.53
CA VAL A 101 16.30 -3.30 17.59
C VAL A 101 15.83 -2.04 16.83
N GLY A 102 14.69 -1.46 17.18
CA GLY A 102 14.18 -0.23 16.57
C GLY A 102 13.71 -0.40 15.11
N LEU A 103 13.25 -1.59 14.75
CA LEU A 103 12.65 -1.92 13.45
C LEU A 103 11.11 -1.87 13.46
N ALA A 104 10.47 -1.78 14.62
CA ALA A 104 9.02 -1.58 14.67
C ALA A 104 8.63 -0.22 14.04
N ASP A 105 7.60 -0.21 13.20
CA ASP A 105 7.06 1.03 12.65
C ASP A 105 6.25 1.75 13.75
N PRO A 106 6.65 2.98 14.15
CA PRO A 106 6.01 3.70 15.25
C PRO A 106 4.58 4.14 14.95
N ARG A 107 4.09 4.01 13.71
CA ARG A 107 2.69 4.27 13.33
C ARG A 107 1.77 3.09 13.65
N GLY A 108 2.34 1.92 13.96
CA GLY A 108 1.58 0.73 14.35
C GLY A 108 1.13 0.76 15.80
N ALA A 109 0.51 -0.33 16.23
CA ALA A 109 0.21 -0.54 17.64
C ALA A 109 1.49 -0.81 18.44
N THR A 110 1.46 -0.50 19.73
CA THR A 110 2.58 -0.77 20.63
C THR A 110 2.87 -2.27 20.73
N LEU A 111 4.10 -2.64 21.10
CA LEU A 111 4.47 -4.03 21.35
C LEU A 111 3.50 -4.69 22.35
N ALA A 112 3.13 -3.98 23.42
CA ALA A 112 2.21 -4.50 24.44
C ALA A 112 0.81 -4.83 23.87
N GLU A 113 0.26 -3.97 23.01
CA GLU A 113 -1.04 -4.20 22.35
C GLU A 113 -0.98 -5.40 21.40
N ASN A 114 0.10 -5.51 20.62
CA ASN A 114 0.28 -6.64 19.71
C ASN A 114 0.50 -7.96 20.46
N LEU A 115 1.27 -7.97 21.56
CA LEU A 115 1.43 -9.16 22.40
C LEU A 115 0.10 -9.58 23.06
N ALA A 116 -0.71 -8.62 23.51
CA ALA A 116 -2.05 -8.91 24.04
C ALA A 116 -2.98 -9.48 22.95
N ALA A 117 -2.88 -8.99 21.71
CA ALA A 117 -3.62 -9.55 20.58
C ALA A 117 -3.19 -11.00 20.27
N ILE A 118 -1.89 -11.30 20.35
CA ILE A 118 -1.36 -12.66 20.18
C ILE A 118 -1.93 -13.57 21.27
N GLU A 119 -1.89 -13.14 22.53
CA GLU A 119 -2.44 -13.91 23.66
C GLU A 119 -3.94 -14.19 23.48
N ALA A 120 -4.71 -13.20 23.00
CA ALA A 120 -6.13 -13.35 22.72
C ALA A 120 -6.44 -14.24 21.50
N ALA A 121 -5.53 -14.32 20.53
CA ALA A 121 -5.68 -15.15 19.34
C ALA A 121 -5.16 -16.59 19.53
N ALA A 122 -4.16 -16.80 20.39
CA ALA A 122 -3.49 -18.09 20.56
C ALA A 122 -4.43 -19.27 20.86
N PRO A 123 -5.45 -19.17 21.75
CA PRO A 123 -6.40 -20.26 21.99
C PRO A 123 -7.26 -20.62 20.77
N ARG A 124 -7.43 -19.68 19.82
CA ARG A 124 -8.22 -19.85 18.59
C ARG A 124 -7.38 -20.35 17.41
N TYR A 125 -6.06 -20.26 17.49
CA TYR A 125 -5.14 -20.62 16.40
C TYR A 125 -5.30 -22.09 15.95
N ARG A 126 -5.17 -23.04 16.88
CA ARG A 126 -5.29 -24.47 16.54
C ARG A 126 -6.68 -24.83 15.97
N PRO A 127 -7.81 -24.42 16.59
CA PRO A 127 -9.13 -24.61 15.99
C PRO A 127 -9.26 -23.99 14.58
N ALA A 128 -8.67 -22.82 14.34
CA ALA A 128 -8.70 -22.19 13.02
C ALA A 128 -7.89 -22.98 11.97
N MET A 129 -6.77 -23.58 12.37
CA MET A 129 -5.96 -24.44 11.49
C MET A 129 -6.66 -25.77 11.17
N GLU A 130 -7.52 -26.28 12.05
CA GLU A 130 -8.28 -27.53 11.86
C GLU A 130 -9.57 -27.33 11.02
N ASP A 131 -10.11 -26.12 10.98
CA ASP A 131 -11.33 -25.80 10.26
C ASP A 131 -11.12 -25.85 8.73
N ARG A 132 -11.59 -26.94 8.10
CA ARG A 132 -11.47 -27.15 6.64
C ARG A 132 -12.10 -26.02 5.81
N THR A 133 -13.10 -25.31 6.33
CA THR A 133 -13.73 -24.19 5.60
C THR A 133 -12.81 -22.97 5.49
N ARG A 134 -11.82 -22.88 6.39
CA ARG A 134 -10.80 -21.82 6.39
C ARG A 134 -9.61 -22.12 5.48
N TRP A 135 -9.48 -23.35 4.98
CA TRP A 135 -8.30 -23.76 4.22
C TRP A 135 -8.20 -23.15 2.83
N GLY A 136 -6.97 -23.02 2.34
CA GLY A 136 -6.69 -22.72 0.95
C GLY A 136 -6.99 -23.91 0.05
N MET A 137 -7.25 -23.66 -1.23
CA MET A 137 -7.52 -24.73 -2.21
C MET A 137 -6.38 -25.75 -2.29
N ALA A 138 -5.13 -25.29 -2.26
CA ALA A 138 -3.95 -26.16 -2.30
C ALA A 138 -3.93 -27.12 -1.11
N ARG A 139 -4.06 -26.61 0.12
CA ARG A 139 -4.14 -27.43 1.33
C ARG A 139 -5.29 -28.42 1.28
N PHE A 140 -6.49 -27.97 0.92
CA PHE A 140 -7.66 -28.86 0.79
C PHE A 140 -7.37 -30.06 -0.11
N TRP A 141 -6.79 -29.83 -1.29
CA TRP A 141 -6.49 -30.91 -2.22
C TRP A 141 -5.31 -31.78 -1.77
N LEU A 142 -4.25 -31.21 -1.21
CA LEU A 142 -3.10 -31.95 -0.68
C LEU A 142 -3.52 -32.88 0.47
N THR A 143 -4.28 -32.36 1.45
CA THR A 143 -4.79 -33.16 2.55
C THR A 143 -5.77 -34.23 2.05
N THR A 144 -6.63 -33.91 1.08
CA THR A 144 -7.56 -34.90 0.48
C THR A 144 -6.80 -36.02 -0.25
N ALA A 145 -5.70 -35.70 -0.94
CA ALA A 145 -4.84 -36.69 -1.58
C ALA A 145 -4.15 -37.59 -0.54
N ALA A 146 -3.56 -36.99 0.49
CA ALA A 146 -2.89 -37.71 1.58
C ALA A 146 -3.87 -38.63 2.35
N GLU A 147 -5.08 -38.15 2.66
CA GLU A 147 -6.16 -38.94 3.28
C GLU A 147 -6.58 -40.16 2.43
N GLN A 148 -6.31 -40.11 1.11
CA GLN A 148 -6.55 -41.21 0.17
C GLN A 148 -5.32 -42.09 -0.07
N GLY A 149 -4.25 -41.90 0.70
CA GLY A 149 -3.01 -42.68 0.63
C GLY A 149 -2.12 -42.32 -0.56
N ILE A 150 -2.26 -41.13 -1.13
CA ILE A 150 -1.42 -40.64 -2.23
C ILE A 150 -0.19 -39.97 -1.64
N ASP A 151 0.99 -40.36 -2.11
CA ASP A 151 2.23 -39.68 -1.75
C ASP A 151 2.26 -38.28 -2.38
N VAL A 152 2.08 -37.26 -1.54
CA VAL A 152 2.07 -35.85 -1.94
C VAL A 152 3.45 -35.32 -2.32
N HIS A 153 4.52 -36.05 -1.98
CA HIS A 153 5.88 -35.72 -2.40
C HIS A 153 6.23 -36.31 -3.78
N ASP A 154 5.42 -37.23 -4.29
CA ASP A 154 5.54 -37.74 -5.67
C ASP A 154 4.72 -36.88 -6.64
N GLN A 155 5.44 -36.12 -7.47
CA GLN A 155 4.86 -35.24 -8.48
C GLN A 155 3.96 -35.97 -9.48
N GLN A 156 4.30 -37.21 -9.85
CA GLN A 156 3.49 -37.98 -10.81
C GLN A 156 2.21 -38.47 -10.14
N ALA A 157 2.29 -38.96 -8.90
CA ALA A 157 1.13 -39.40 -8.13
C ALA A 157 0.12 -38.25 -7.89
N LEU A 158 0.63 -37.05 -7.59
CA LEU A 158 -0.21 -35.86 -7.42
C LEU A 158 -0.85 -35.41 -8.75
N SER A 159 -0.11 -35.47 -9.86
CA SER A 159 -0.64 -35.16 -11.20
C SER A 159 -1.78 -36.12 -11.60
N ASP A 160 -1.60 -37.42 -11.38
CA ASP A 160 -2.61 -38.44 -11.64
C ASP A 160 -3.86 -38.25 -10.77
N PHE A 161 -3.68 -37.83 -9.51
CA PHE A 161 -4.78 -37.46 -8.63
C PHE A 161 -5.59 -36.27 -9.13
N VAL A 162 -4.92 -35.19 -9.55
CA VAL A 162 -5.57 -33.97 -10.09
C VAL A 162 -6.40 -34.31 -11.31
N GLU A 163 -5.88 -35.15 -12.22
CA GLU A 163 -6.61 -35.62 -13.39
C GLU A 163 -7.85 -36.45 -13.04
N ARG A 164 -7.76 -37.33 -12.04
CA ARG A 164 -8.92 -38.07 -11.52
C ARG A 164 -9.96 -37.14 -10.88
N ALA A 165 -9.51 -36.12 -10.14
CA ALA A 165 -10.40 -35.13 -9.53
C ALA A 165 -11.17 -34.33 -10.58
N ARG A 166 -10.51 -33.89 -11.66
CA ARG A 166 -11.14 -33.20 -12.80
C ARG A 166 -12.21 -34.03 -13.51
N ARG A 167 -12.06 -35.36 -13.53
CA ARG A 167 -13.03 -36.30 -14.09
C ARG A 167 -14.18 -36.65 -13.13
N GLY A 168 -14.17 -36.11 -11.90
CA GLY A 168 -15.16 -36.40 -10.87
C GLY A 168 -15.00 -37.80 -10.24
N GLU A 169 -13.83 -38.42 -10.38
CA GLU A 169 -13.54 -39.78 -9.89
C GLU A 169 -13.00 -39.80 -8.45
N VAL A 170 -12.72 -38.63 -7.89
CA VAL A 170 -12.21 -38.46 -6.52
C VAL A 170 -13.36 -38.07 -5.59
N ARG A 171 -13.45 -38.75 -4.44
CA ARG A 171 -14.39 -38.38 -3.38
C ARG A 171 -13.81 -37.27 -2.52
N TYR A 172 -14.54 -36.18 -2.35
CA TYR A 172 -14.20 -35.06 -1.47
C TYR A 172 -15.47 -34.43 -0.87
N ASP A 173 -15.32 -33.53 0.09
CA ASP A 173 -16.45 -32.77 0.66
C ASP A 173 -16.76 -31.56 -0.22
N GLU A 174 -17.81 -31.68 -1.04
CA GLU A 174 -18.25 -30.65 -1.99
C GLU A 174 -18.71 -29.37 -1.27
N LYS A 175 -19.36 -29.46 -0.10
CA LYS A 175 -19.83 -28.27 0.64
C LYS A 175 -18.68 -27.45 1.18
N VAL A 176 -17.63 -28.12 1.64
CA VAL A 176 -16.41 -27.44 2.11
C VAL A 176 -15.71 -26.77 0.93
N LEU A 177 -15.57 -27.46 -0.20
CA LEU A 177 -14.97 -26.87 -1.40
C LEU A 177 -15.78 -25.68 -1.91
N ASP A 178 -17.11 -25.79 -1.98
CA ASP A 178 -18.01 -24.69 -2.35
C ASP A 178 -17.83 -23.47 -1.44
N HIS A 179 -17.68 -23.70 -0.13
CA HIS A 179 -17.42 -22.62 0.83
C HIS A 179 -16.06 -21.94 0.56
N ILE A 180 -15.01 -22.74 0.32
CA ILE A 180 -13.66 -22.22 0.01
C ILE A 180 -13.70 -21.39 -1.29
N VAL A 181 -14.37 -21.89 -2.32
CA VAL A 181 -14.51 -21.22 -3.63
C VAL A 181 -15.33 -19.94 -3.50
N ALA A 182 -16.47 -19.98 -2.81
CA ALA A 182 -17.29 -18.80 -2.57
C ALA A 182 -16.53 -17.72 -1.78
N ARG A 183 -15.74 -18.13 -0.77
CA ARG A 183 -14.86 -17.22 -0.04
C ARG A 183 -13.77 -16.63 -0.93
N HIS A 184 -13.13 -17.44 -1.77
CA HIS A 184 -12.11 -16.96 -2.72
C HIS A 184 -12.68 -15.94 -3.71
N HIS A 185 -13.91 -16.13 -4.20
CA HIS A 185 -14.57 -15.16 -5.07
C HIS A 185 -14.95 -13.85 -4.36
N THR A 186 -15.29 -13.91 -3.06
CA THR A 186 -15.74 -12.74 -2.29
C THR A 186 -14.59 -11.95 -1.67
N HIS A 187 -13.56 -12.62 -1.16
CA HIS A 187 -12.44 -12.03 -0.43
C HIS A 187 -11.13 -12.02 -1.24
N GLY A 188 -11.09 -12.69 -2.39
CA GLY A 188 -9.90 -12.81 -3.24
C GLY A 188 -8.91 -13.89 -2.79
N PRO A 189 -7.73 -13.95 -3.42
CA PRO A 189 -6.62 -14.80 -2.99
C PRO A 189 -6.12 -14.45 -1.57
N ALA A 190 -5.27 -15.31 -1.01
CA ALA A 190 -4.65 -15.03 0.29
C ALA A 190 -3.58 -13.94 0.19
N THR A 191 -3.02 -13.77 -1.00
CA THR A 191 -2.19 -12.63 -1.35
C THR A 191 -3.08 -11.43 -1.64
N ALA A 192 -2.80 -10.31 -0.99
CA ALA A 192 -3.46 -9.06 -1.29
C ALA A 192 -2.82 -8.42 -2.52
N ARG A 193 -3.63 -7.71 -3.31
CA ARG A 193 -3.09 -6.84 -4.36
C ARG A 193 -2.37 -5.66 -3.68
N ARG A 194 -1.05 -5.57 -3.90
CA ARG A 194 -0.21 -4.47 -3.42
C ARG A 194 -0.81 -3.14 -3.86
N ALA A 195 -0.94 -2.21 -2.93
CA ALA A 195 -1.34 -0.86 -3.26
C ALA A 195 -0.10 0.01 -3.46
N GLU A 196 -0.16 0.93 -4.42
CA GLU A 196 0.88 1.95 -4.56
C GLU A 196 0.95 2.81 -3.29
N PRO A 197 2.16 3.06 -2.76
CA PRO A 197 2.35 3.95 -1.62
C PRO A 197 1.86 5.36 -1.96
N GLN A 198 1.37 6.06 -0.95
CA GLN A 198 0.87 7.42 -1.11
C GLN A 198 1.89 8.39 -0.52
N LEU A 199 2.04 9.57 -1.15
CA LEU A 199 2.91 10.60 -0.60
C LEU A 199 2.38 11.10 0.76
N PRO A 200 3.26 11.43 1.71
CA PRO A 200 2.86 12.10 2.94
C PRO A 200 2.17 13.43 2.63
N ILE A 201 1.09 13.72 3.34
CA ILE A 201 0.38 15.01 3.23
C ILE A 201 0.42 15.77 4.55
N ALA A 202 0.30 17.09 4.51
CA ALA A 202 0.03 17.89 5.69
C ALA A 202 -1.47 18.22 5.76
N LEU A 203 -2.09 18.02 6.93
CA LEU A 203 -3.47 18.44 7.19
C LEU A 203 -3.52 19.52 8.26
N PRO A 204 -4.46 20.48 8.16
CA PRO A 204 -4.80 21.37 9.26
C PRO A 204 -5.24 20.61 10.51
N ALA A 205 -5.17 21.28 11.66
CA ALA A 205 -5.69 20.73 12.92
C ALA A 205 -7.20 20.44 12.81
N GLU A 206 -7.69 19.49 13.60
CA GLU A 206 -9.09 19.05 13.51
C GLU A 206 -10.11 20.20 13.74
N ASP A 207 -9.79 21.15 14.61
CA ASP A 207 -10.64 22.32 14.85
C ASP A 207 -10.76 23.22 13.62
N GLU A 208 -9.69 23.34 12.84
CA GLU A 208 -9.69 24.07 11.57
C GLU A 208 -10.47 23.29 10.50
N LEU A 209 -10.29 21.97 10.41
CA LEU A 209 -11.13 21.12 9.56
C LEU A 209 -12.62 21.26 9.92
N ARG A 210 -12.96 21.33 11.20
CA ARG A 210 -14.34 21.56 11.67
C ARG A 210 -14.86 22.94 11.25
N ALA A 211 -14.04 23.97 11.31
CA ALA A 211 -14.37 25.31 10.84
C ALA A 211 -14.56 25.35 9.31
N LEU A 212 -13.74 24.63 8.54
CA LEU A 212 -13.90 24.48 7.09
C LEU A 212 -15.17 23.72 6.75
N ALA A 213 -15.47 22.62 7.45
CA ALA A 213 -16.68 21.83 7.25
C ALA A 213 -17.95 22.64 7.49
N ALA A 214 -17.94 23.53 8.49
CA ALA A 214 -19.05 24.42 8.81
C ALA A 214 -19.37 25.44 7.69
N GLN A 215 -18.41 25.71 6.79
CA GLN A 215 -18.59 26.62 5.66
C GLN A 215 -19.21 25.95 4.42
N SER A 216 -19.37 24.62 4.43
CA SER A 216 -19.95 23.87 3.31
C SER A 216 -21.42 24.26 3.06
N PRO A 217 -21.78 24.77 1.87
CA PRO A 217 -23.16 25.12 1.53
C PRO A 217 -24.09 23.90 1.61
N LEU A 218 -23.61 22.73 1.17
CA LEU A 218 -24.37 21.50 1.21
C LEU A 218 -24.78 21.12 2.63
N LEU A 219 -23.92 21.30 3.63
CA LEU A 219 -24.29 20.97 5.02
C LEU A 219 -25.36 21.91 5.56
N THR A 220 -25.35 23.18 5.14
CA THR A 220 -26.43 24.12 5.43
C THR A 220 -27.75 23.63 4.85
N TRP A 221 -27.73 23.12 3.60
CA TRP A 221 -28.90 22.53 2.97
C TRP A 221 -29.39 21.28 3.69
N LEU A 222 -28.49 20.37 4.10
CA LEU A 222 -28.87 19.15 4.81
C LEU A 222 -29.50 19.43 6.17
N ARG A 223 -28.97 20.40 6.92
CA ARG A 223 -29.56 20.84 8.19
C ARG A 223 -30.95 21.42 7.96
N GLY A 224 -31.11 22.36 7.04
CA GLY A 224 -32.42 22.97 6.81
C GLY A 224 -33.45 22.01 6.19
N ILE A 225 -33.06 21.05 5.35
CA ILE A 225 -33.96 19.96 4.90
C ILE A 225 -34.41 19.10 6.10
N THR A 226 -33.49 18.81 7.02
CA THR A 226 -33.79 18.01 8.21
C THR A 226 -34.72 18.76 9.17
N ASP A 227 -34.47 20.05 9.40
CA ASP A 227 -35.32 20.93 10.21
C ASP A 227 -36.71 21.10 9.58
N TRP A 228 -36.77 21.28 8.26
CA TRP A 228 -38.03 21.34 7.51
C TRP A 228 -38.85 20.06 7.66
N ALA A 229 -38.20 18.89 7.57
CA ALA A 229 -38.86 17.59 7.71
C ALA A 229 -39.46 17.42 9.12
N GLY A 230 -38.70 17.80 10.15
CA GLY A 230 -39.14 17.76 11.55
C GLY A 230 -39.50 16.37 12.08
N SER A 231 -39.88 16.29 13.35
CA SER A 231 -40.28 15.04 14.02
C SER A 231 -41.68 14.56 13.61
N GLU A 232 -42.59 15.48 13.28
CA GLU A 232 -43.95 15.17 12.80
C GLU A 232 -43.99 14.70 11.33
N GLY A 233 -42.88 14.90 10.63
CA GLY A 233 -42.69 14.60 9.22
C GLY A 233 -43.51 15.51 8.29
N ARG A 234 -43.10 15.61 7.02
CA ARG A 234 -43.81 16.37 5.98
C ARG A 234 -44.20 15.53 4.78
N PRO A 235 -45.34 15.81 4.12
CA PRO A 235 -45.81 15.01 3.01
C PRO A 235 -44.88 15.13 1.79
N VAL A 236 -44.57 14.00 1.16
CA VAL A 236 -43.72 13.93 -0.05
C VAL A 236 -44.49 13.34 -1.23
N THR A 237 -43.89 13.38 -2.42
CA THR A 237 -44.36 12.65 -3.60
C THR A 237 -44.13 11.15 -3.45
N THR A 238 -44.69 10.34 -4.36
CA THR A 238 -44.46 8.88 -4.41
C THR A 238 -42.97 8.53 -4.56
N THR A 239 -42.20 9.37 -5.24
CA THR A 239 -40.74 9.23 -5.39
C THR A 239 -39.97 9.73 -4.17
N GLY A 240 -40.65 10.16 -3.10
CA GLY A 240 -39.99 10.62 -1.89
C GLY A 240 -39.39 12.01 -1.98
N ASN A 241 -39.84 12.85 -2.91
CA ASN A 241 -39.37 14.23 -3.07
C ASN A 241 -40.33 15.23 -2.42
N PRO A 242 -39.87 16.41 -1.98
CA PRO A 242 -40.78 17.47 -1.56
C PRO A 242 -41.79 17.81 -2.67
N ARG A 243 -43.03 18.15 -2.27
CA ARG A 243 -44.05 18.62 -3.23
C ARG A 243 -43.57 19.93 -3.85
N ILE A 244 -44.00 20.26 -5.07
CA ILE A 244 -43.47 21.43 -5.81
C ILE A 244 -43.60 22.75 -5.05
N ALA A 245 -44.66 22.94 -4.26
CA ALA A 245 -44.82 24.13 -3.42
C ALA A 245 -43.76 24.19 -2.30
N ASP A 246 -43.57 23.09 -1.58
CA ASP A 246 -42.54 22.98 -0.53
C ASP A 246 -41.14 23.05 -1.10
N ALA A 247 -40.91 22.45 -2.29
CA ALA A 247 -39.63 22.48 -2.97
C ALA A 247 -39.23 23.92 -3.35
N ARG A 248 -40.16 24.73 -3.86
CA ARG A 248 -39.89 26.15 -4.15
C ARG A 248 -39.58 26.95 -2.89
N ALA A 249 -40.28 26.66 -1.78
CA ALA A 249 -39.98 27.28 -0.49
C ALA A 249 -38.57 26.93 -0.01
N LEU A 250 -38.21 25.64 -0.08
CA LEU A 250 -36.87 25.16 0.28
C LEU A 250 -35.77 25.77 -0.61
N VAL A 251 -35.97 25.89 -1.92
CA VAL A 251 -35.00 26.56 -2.81
C VAL A 251 -34.76 28.00 -2.37
N ALA A 252 -35.82 28.74 -2.02
CA ALA A 252 -35.71 30.12 -1.59
C ALA A 252 -35.06 30.27 -0.22
N GLU A 253 -35.42 29.40 0.75
CA GLU A 253 -34.91 29.43 2.12
C GLU A 253 -33.44 28.99 2.21
N LEU A 254 -33.09 27.93 1.50
CA LEU A 254 -31.73 27.36 1.49
C LEU A 254 -30.81 28.01 0.46
N ALA A 255 -31.35 28.91 -0.38
CA ALA A 255 -30.66 29.53 -1.50
C ALA A 255 -29.89 28.51 -2.36
N THR A 256 -30.54 27.38 -2.71
CA THR A 256 -29.87 26.30 -3.48
C THR A 256 -29.46 26.74 -4.89
N GLY A 257 -30.02 27.84 -5.40
CA GLY A 257 -29.73 28.38 -6.72
C GLY A 257 -30.49 27.72 -7.87
N ASP A 258 -31.45 26.83 -7.59
CA ASP A 258 -32.30 26.23 -8.63
C ASP A 258 -33.28 27.26 -9.23
N ASP A 259 -33.40 27.29 -10.56
CA ASP A 259 -34.43 28.09 -11.23
C ASP A 259 -35.82 27.45 -11.05
N CYS A 260 -36.70 28.15 -10.33
CA CYS A 260 -38.06 27.72 -10.07
C CYS A 260 -39.08 28.17 -11.14
N ALA A 261 -38.69 29.05 -12.08
CA ALA A 261 -39.58 29.63 -13.07
C ALA A 261 -40.11 28.56 -14.04
N GLY A 262 -41.44 28.45 -14.17
CA GLY A 262 -42.07 27.48 -15.08
C GLY A 262 -41.93 26.01 -14.69
N VAL A 263 -41.27 25.68 -13.57
CA VAL A 263 -41.05 24.30 -13.12
C VAL A 263 -42.31 23.70 -12.51
N ARG A 264 -42.82 22.61 -13.10
CA ARG A 264 -44.05 21.90 -12.65
C ARG A 264 -43.80 20.67 -11.77
N SER A 265 -42.54 20.27 -11.60
CA SER A 265 -42.15 19.08 -10.83
C SER A 265 -40.83 19.35 -10.10
N SER A 266 -40.75 18.96 -8.83
CA SER A 266 -39.53 19.09 -8.02
C SER A 266 -38.37 18.25 -8.57
N ALA A 267 -38.65 17.26 -9.43
CA ALA A 267 -37.62 16.49 -10.14
C ALA A 267 -36.78 17.32 -11.14
N ARG A 268 -37.20 18.56 -11.45
CA ARG A 268 -36.44 19.51 -12.29
C ARG A 268 -35.65 20.55 -11.49
N LEU A 269 -35.52 20.37 -10.18
CA LEU A 269 -34.67 21.18 -9.30
C LEU A 269 -33.44 20.33 -8.95
N PRO A 270 -32.38 20.35 -9.79
CA PRO A 270 -31.26 19.42 -9.66
C PRO A 270 -30.50 19.56 -8.34
N LYS A 271 -30.23 20.79 -7.85
CA LYS A 271 -29.43 21.00 -6.63
C LYS A 271 -30.21 20.58 -5.38
N LEU A 272 -31.44 21.07 -5.22
CA LEU A 272 -32.31 20.64 -4.13
C LEU A 272 -32.59 19.13 -4.18
N GLY A 273 -32.84 18.59 -5.37
CA GLY A 273 -33.11 17.17 -5.56
C GLY A 273 -31.92 16.29 -5.18
N LEU A 274 -30.69 16.72 -5.47
CA LEU A 274 -29.46 16.04 -5.04
C LEU A 274 -29.27 16.14 -3.53
N ALA A 275 -29.46 17.32 -2.93
CA ALA A 275 -29.37 17.53 -1.48
C ALA A 275 -30.35 16.65 -0.70
N VAL A 276 -31.57 16.47 -1.21
CA VAL A 276 -32.58 15.56 -0.62
C VAL A 276 -32.13 14.10 -0.68
N GLU A 277 -31.53 13.65 -1.79
CA GLU A 277 -30.98 12.29 -1.86
C GLU A 277 -29.80 12.10 -0.91
N TRP A 278 -28.90 13.09 -0.81
CA TRP A 278 -27.82 13.08 0.16
C TRP A 278 -28.36 12.96 1.59
N ALA A 279 -29.38 13.75 1.96
CA ALA A 279 -29.98 13.68 3.30
C ALA A 279 -30.50 12.27 3.64
N LYS A 280 -31.06 11.56 2.65
CA LYS A 280 -31.51 10.17 2.81
C LYS A 280 -30.32 9.22 3.01
N LYS A 281 -29.29 9.32 2.17
CA LYS A 281 -28.09 8.44 2.22
C LYS A 281 -27.23 8.69 3.46
N ALA A 282 -27.06 9.95 3.84
CA ALA A 282 -26.43 10.37 5.10
C ALA A 282 -27.25 9.96 6.34
N ARG A 283 -28.54 9.58 6.15
CA ARG A 283 -29.50 9.17 7.19
C ARG A 283 -29.89 10.30 8.16
N THR A 284 -29.88 11.55 7.69
CA THR A 284 -30.43 12.69 8.45
C THR A 284 -31.95 12.75 8.33
N VAL A 285 -32.50 12.26 7.22
CA VAL A 285 -33.94 12.10 6.99
C VAL A 285 -34.29 10.69 6.55
N ARG A 286 -35.55 10.30 6.76
CA ARG A 286 -36.10 9.03 6.27
C ARG A 286 -37.52 9.21 5.72
N ILE A 287 -37.91 8.36 4.78
CA ILE A 287 -39.28 8.35 4.26
C ILE A 287 -40.06 7.19 4.88
N ALA A 288 -41.23 7.47 5.42
CA ALA A 288 -42.16 6.45 5.89
C ALA A 288 -43.61 6.90 5.64
N LYS A 289 -44.48 5.99 5.19
CA LYS A 289 -45.91 6.27 4.98
C LYS A 289 -46.18 7.55 4.15
N GLY A 290 -45.38 7.79 3.10
CA GLY A 290 -45.53 8.97 2.23
C GLY A 290 -45.12 10.32 2.86
N ARG A 291 -44.34 10.29 3.95
CA ARG A 291 -43.83 11.48 4.64
C ARG A 291 -42.32 11.38 4.86
N MET A 292 -41.62 12.51 4.81
CA MET A 292 -40.21 12.65 5.18
C MET A 292 -40.11 13.08 6.64
N TYR A 293 -39.32 12.38 7.44
CA TYR A 293 -39.08 12.66 8.86
C TYR A 293 -37.61 12.95 9.10
N ALA A 294 -37.32 13.85 10.03
CA ALA A 294 -36.01 13.94 10.65
C ALA A 294 -35.70 12.66 11.44
N VAL A 295 -34.47 12.16 11.33
CA VAL A 295 -34.00 11.01 12.11
C VAL A 295 -33.52 11.51 13.47
N ALA A 296 -34.25 11.20 14.54
CA ALA A 296 -33.91 11.68 15.89
C ALA A 296 -32.48 11.30 16.34
N ALA A 297 -32.02 10.10 15.98
CA ALA A 297 -30.67 9.63 16.27
C ALA A 297 -29.57 10.40 15.52
N ALA A 298 -29.91 11.19 14.49
CA ALA A 298 -28.95 12.01 13.75
C ALA A 298 -28.65 13.35 14.45
N ARG A 299 -29.27 13.66 15.60
CA ARG A 299 -29.06 14.94 16.29
C ARG A 299 -27.59 15.21 16.65
N PRO A 300 -26.84 14.28 17.29
CA PRO A 300 -25.42 14.52 17.59
C PRO A 300 -24.59 14.74 16.33
N LEU A 301 -24.93 14.04 15.23
CA LEU A 301 -24.27 14.22 13.94
C LEU A 301 -24.51 15.62 13.37
N LEU A 302 -25.72 16.16 13.47
CA LEU A 302 -26.04 17.50 12.96
C LEU A 302 -25.34 18.61 13.75
N ASP A 303 -25.09 18.38 15.04
CA ASP A 303 -24.44 19.33 15.95
C ASP A 303 -22.91 19.40 15.74
N ASP A 304 -22.29 18.38 15.13
CA ASP A 304 -20.86 18.37 14.74
C ASP A 304 -20.69 18.53 13.21
N PRO A 305 -20.26 19.72 12.72
CA PRO A 305 -20.06 19.96 11.30
C PRO A 305 -19.10 18.98 10.62
N LEU A 306 -18.02 18.59 11.30
CA LEU A 306 -16.99 17.73 10.70
C LEU A 306 -17.49 16.29 10.59
N ALA A 307 -18.17 15.79 11.62
CA ALA A 307 -18.80 14.48 11.58
C ALA A 307 -19.90 14.42 10.49
N LEU A 308 -20.74 15.45 10.38
CA LEU A 308 -21.75 15.54 9.32
C LEU A 308 -21.10 15.59 7.92
N TRP A 309 -20.00 16.33 7.77
CA TRP A 309 -19.26 16.41 6.51
C TRP A 309 -18.72 15.05 6.08
N ARG A 310 -18.00 14.35 6.98
CA ARG A 310 -17.46 13.01 6.74
C ARG A 310 -18.56 12.02 6.37
N ARG A 311 -19.68 12.04 7.11
CA ARG A 311 -20.84 11.19 6.82
C ARG A 311 -21.45 11.48 5.43
N THR A 312 -21.51 12.75 5.04
CA THR A 312 -22.01 13.17 3.72
C THR A 312 -21.06 12.75 2.61
N PHE A 313 -19.74 12.84 2.84
CA PHE A 313 -18.72 12.35 1.92
C PHE A 313 -18.81 10.83 1.72
N ASP A 314 -18.94 10.04 2.80
CA ASP A 314 -19.11 8.58 2.72
C ASP A 314 -20.37 8.19 1.93
N ALA A 315 -21.44 8.98 2.07
CA ALA A 315 -22.70 8.76 1.37
C ALA A 315 -22.62 9.07 -0.14
N PHE A 316 -21.53 9.68 -0.64
CA PHE A 316 -21.39 10.08 -2.04
C PHE A 316 -21.39 8.90 -3.01
N THR A 317 -20.75 7.78 -2.65
CA THR A 317 -20.71 6.57 -3.50
C THR A 317 -22.11 5.97 -3.71
N ASP A 318 -23.03 6.18 -2.76
CA ASP A 318 -24.42 5.76 -2.85
C ASP A 318 -25.30 6.67 -3.75
N LEU A 319 -24.74 7.76 -4.30
CA LEU A 319 -25.43 8.75 -5.15
C LEU A 319 -25.29 8.49 -6.66
N ARG A 320 -24.86 7.28 -7.05
CA ARG A 320 -24.72 6.87 -8.45
C ARG A 320 -25.93 7.23 -9.33
N GLU A 321 -27.13 6.84 -8.90
CA GLU A 321 -28.37 7.09 -9.63
C GLU A 321 -28.69 8.59 -9.80
N PRO A 322 -28.77 9.40 -8.73
CA PRO A 322 -29.09 10.82 -8.87
C PRO A 322 -28.03 11.65 -9.59
N LEU A 323 -26.76 11.23 -9.59
CA LEU A 323 -25.66 11.95 -10.26
C LEU A 323 -25.55 11.61 -11.75
N ILE A 324 -25.75 10.35 -12.13
CA ILE A 324 -25.41 9.86 -13.47
C ILE A 324 -26.66 9.62 -14.32
N VAL A 325 -27.76 9.15 -13.74
CA VAL A 325 -28.96 8.78 -14.51
C VAL A 325 -29.84 10.01 -14.76
N PRO A 326 -30.10 10.42 -16.01
CA PRO A 326 -30.97 11.57 -16.29
C PRO A 326 -32.39 11.32 -15.78
N ARG A 327 -32.88 12.19 -14.88
CA ARG A 327 -34.26 12.11 -14.34
C ARG A 327 -35.36 12.51 -15.34
N ALA A 328 -35.02 13.01 -16.52
CA ALA A 328 -35.95 13.39 -17.58
C ALA A 328 -35.57 12.70 -18.89
N GLY A 329 -36.34 11.68 -19.27
CA GLY A 329 -36.03 10.78 -20.39
C GLY A 329 -35.69 11.51 -21.69
N ARG A 330 -34.49 11.23 -22.20
CA ARG A 330 -34.07 11.33 -23.63
C ARG A 330 -32.59 10.97 -23.89
N HIS A 331 -31.83 10.52 -22.89
CA HIS A 331 -30.45 10.06 -23.08
C HIS A 331 -30.28 8.64 -22.52
N LEU A 332 -29.49 7.80 -23.21
CA LEU A 332 -29.06 6.50 -22.70
C LEU A 332 -28.32 6.67 -21.36
N PRO A 333 -28.38 5.70 -20.43
CA PRO A 333 -27.55 5.72 -19.23
C PRO A 333 -26.08 5.91 -19.63
N SER A 334 -25.37 6.83 -18.97
CA SER A 334 -23.92 6.96 -19.19
C SER A 334 -23.27 5.62 -18.80
N PRO A 335 -22.30 5.11 -19.56
CA PRO A 335 -21.57 3.89 -19.19
C PRO A 335 -20.81 4.04 -17.86
N LEU A 336 -20.50 5.28 -17.45
CA LEU A 336 -20.02 5.62 -16.11
C LEU A 336 -20.95 5.10 -15.00
N ALA A 337 -22.25 4.93 -15.25
CA ALA A 337 -23.20 4.40 -14.26
C ALA A 337 -22.87 2.97 -13.84
N THR A 338 -22.25 2.18 -14.72
CA THR A 338 -21.84 0.80 -14.42
C THR A 338 -20.48 0.77 -13.72
N ALA A 339 -19.58 1.70 -14.08
CA ALA A 339 -18.23 1.79 -13.53
C ALA A 339 -18.10 2.73 -12.31
N PHE A 340 -19.16 3.41 -11.87
CA PHE A 340 -19.09 4.48 -10.87
C PHE A 340 -18.40 4.08 -9.56
N GLU A 341 -18.70 2.87 -9.08
CA GLU A 341 -18.14 2.34 -7.84
C GLU A 341 -16.64 2.05 -7.93
N GLN A 342 -16.09 1.95 -9.15
CA GLN A 342 -14.66 1.78 -9.44
C GLN A 342 -14.01 3.14 -9.75
N VAL A 343 -14.65 3.96 -10.58
CA VAL A 343 -14.12 5.25 -11.04
C VAL A 343 -14.01 6.27 -9.92
N VAL A 344 -15.02 6.37 -9.03
CA VAL A 344 -14.98 7.36 -7.93
C VAL A 344 -13.77 7.14 -7.01
N PRO A 345 -13.51 5.93 -6.48
CA PRO A 345 -12.29 5.65 -5.73
C PRO A 345 -11.03 6.01 -6.50
N ASP A 346 -10.92 5.60 -7.76
CA ASP A 346 -9.71 5.80 -8.55
C ASP A 346 -9.43 7.28 -8.79
N VAL A 347 -10.47 8.07 -9.10
CA VAL A 347 -10.35 9.53 -9.25
C VAL A 347 -9.89 10.16 -7.94
N LEU A 348 -10.53 9.83 -6.81
CA LEU A 348 -10.17 10.39 -5.50
C LEU A 348 -8.74 9.99 -5.07
N ASN A 349 -8.35 8.73 -5.29
CA ASN A 349 -7.02 8.22 -5.00
C ASN A 349 -5.96 8.89 -5.91
N THR A 350 -6.30 9.13 -7.18
CA THR A 350 -5.44 9.87 -8.12
C THR A 350 -5.22 11.31 -7.65
N LEU A 351 -6.29 12.00 -7.25
CA LEU A 351 -6.20 13.37 -6.75
C LEU A 351 -5.45 13.45 -5.41
N TYR A 352 -5.45 12.39 -4.61
CA TYR A 352 -4.70 12.29 -3.36
C TYR A 352 -3.21 12.05 -3.59
N SER A 353 -2.87 11.22 -4.58
CA SER A 353 -1.49 10.78 -4.84
C SER A 353 -0.59 11.85 -5.47
N LEU A 354 -1.15 12.98 -5.93
CA LEU A 354 -0.43 13.97 -6.73
C LEU A 354 -0.15 15.24 -5.91
N PRO A 355 1.10 15.71 -5.85
CA PRO A 355 1.42 16.99 -5.21
C PRO A 355 0.98 18.19 -6.06
N TYR A 356 0.64 17.95 -7.33
CA TYR A 356 0.22 18.97 -8.29
C TYR A 356 -1.29 18.89 -8.60
N PRO A 357 -1.96 20.04 -8.79
CA PRO A 357 -3.35 20.08 -9.25
C PRO A 357 -3.53 19.33 -10.57
N MET A 358 -4.48 18.41 -10.63
CA MET A 358 -4.78 17.57 -11.78
C MET A 358 -5.47 18.37 -12.90
N PRO A 359 -4.90 18.44 -14.12
CA PRO A 359 -5.58 19.02 -15.26
C PRO A 359 -6.80 18.22 -15.69
N TRP A 360 -7.93 18.89 -15.95
CA TRP A 360 -9.14 18.25 -16.48
C TRP A 360 -8.89 17.41 -17.74
N PRO A 361 -8.13 17.86 -18.76
CA PRO A 361 -7.85 17.03 -19.93
C PRO A 361 -7.19 15.69 -19.58
N ARG A 362 -6.25 15.70 -18.63
CA ARG A 362 -5.56 14.49 -18.14
C ARG A 362 -6.52 13.57 -17.39
N LEU A 363 -7.28 14.09 -16.43
CA LEU A 363 -8.26 13.28 -15.68
C LEU A 363 -9.30 12.63 -16.61
N ARG A 364 -9.84 13.42 -17.55
CA ARG A 364 -10.81 12.99 -18.56
C ARG A 364 -10.26 11.81 -19.38
N ASP A 365 -9.04 11.95 -19.87
CA ASP A 365 -8.45 10.97 -20.78
C ASP A 365 -7.98 9.71 -20.04
N THR A 366 -7.50 9.83 -18.80
CA THR A 366 -7.20 8.67 -17.93
C THR A 366 -8.46 7.85 -17.64
N VAL A 367 -9.58 8.48 -17.28
CA VAL A 367 -10.85 7.77 -17.04
C VAL A 367 -11.36 7.12 -18.33
N ARG A 368 -11.20 7.78 -19.48
CA ARG A 368 -11.62 7.22 -20.78
C ARG A 368 -10.76 6.03 -21.19
N GLY A 369 -9.44 6.12 -21.02
CA GLY A 369 -8.51 5.03 -21.34
C GLY A 369 -8.69 3.83 -20.44
N GLY A 370 -8.72 4.03 -19.12
CA GLY A 370 -8.78 2.93 -18.14
C GLY A 370 -10.09 2.15 -18.15
N TYR A 371 -11.18 2.75 -18.64
CA TYR A 371 -12.52 2.16 -18.64
C TYR A 371 -13.16 2.05 -20.04
N GLY A 372 -12.45 2.44 -21.10
CA GLY A 372 -12.97 2.48 -22.47
C GLY A 372 -13.05 1.10 -23.15
N ASP A 373 -12.16 0.17 -22.80
CA ASP A 373 -12.10 -1.16 -23.43
C ASP A 373 -13.19 -2.12 -22.91
N GLY A 374 -13.78 -1.83 -21.75
CA GLY A 374 -14.86 -2.60 -21.13
C GLY A 374 -16.27 -2.00 -21.27
N TYR A 375 -16.37 -0.72 -21.68
CA TYR A 375 -17.61 0.05 -21.70
C TYR A 375 -17.68 0.97 -22.92
N ASP A 376 -18.85 1.13 -23.57
CA ASP A 376 -19.05 2.03 -24.72
C ASP A 376 -19.04 3.52 -24.30
N MET A 377 -17.85 4.03 -23.98
CA MET A 377 -17.60 5.38 -23.45
C MET A 377 -17.69 6.46 -24.53
N SER A 378 -18.91 6.76 -24.99
CA SER A 378 -19.14 7.90 -25.89
C SER A 378 -18.65 9.23 -25.26
N PRO A 379 -17.81 10.03 -25.95
CA PRO A 379 -17.09 11.16 -25.35
C PRO A 379 -18.01 12.18 -24.65
N GLY A 380 -19.17 12.50 -25.24
CA GLY A 380 -20.03 13.56 -24.72
C GLY A 380 -20.80 13.20 -23.45
N THR A 381 -21.22 11.95 -23.28
CA THR A 381 -22.07 11.54 -22.15
C THR A 381 -21.25 11.18 -20.90
N THR A 382 -20.05 10.61 -21.09
CA THR A 382 -19.11 10.31 -20.00
C THR A 382 -18.53 11.59 -19.41
N ASP A 383 -18.04 12.51 -20.24
CA ASP A 383 -17.48 13.79 -19.78
C ASP A 383 -18.51 14.60 -18.98
N HIS A 384 -19.77 14.63 -19.42
CA HIS A 384 -20.84 15.32 -18.69
C HIS A 384 -21.16 14.64 -17.35
N ALA A 385 -21.14 13.31 -17.28
CA ALA A 385 -21.35 12.59 -16.03
C ALA A 385 -20.19 12.81 -15.04
N LEU A 386 -18.94 12.80 -15.53
CA LEU A 386 -17.75 13.08 -14.74
C LEU A 386 -17.75 14.54 -14.23
N ARG A 387 -18.16 15.51 -15.06
CA ARG A 387 -18.33 16.90 -14.61
C ARG A 387 -19.37 17.03 -13.50
N ARG A 388 -20.55 16.39 -13.63
CA ARG A 388 -21.55 16.41 -12.54
C ARG A 388 -21.05 15.78 -11.25
N MET A 389 -20.21 14.75 -11.35
CA MET A 389 -19.54 14.16 -10.19
C MET A 389 -18.61 15.16 -9.52
N LEU A 390 -17.79 15.88 -10.30
CA LEU A 390 -16.89 16.92 -9.80
C LEU A 390 -17.67 18.11 -9.22
N ASP A 391 -18.73 18.57 -9.88
CA ASP A 391 -19.59 19.66 -9.39
C ASP A 391 -20.18 19.31 -8.00
N ALA A 392 -20.60 18.06 -7.79
CA ALA A 392 -21.11 17.60 -6.50
C ALA A 392 -20.00 17.54 -5.43
N LEU A 393 -18.80 17.09 -5.78
CA LEU A 393 -17.65 17.09 -4.86
C LEU A 393 -17.22 18.52 -4.50
N GLU A 394 -17.32 19.46 -5.44
CA GLU A 394 -17.04 20.89 -5.23
C GLU A 394 -18.13 21.53 -4.35
N ASP A 395 -19.42 21.28 -4.61
CA ASP A 395 -20.54 21.75 -3.78
C ASP A 395 -20.44 21.22 -2.32
N LEU A 396 -19.90 20.02 -2.13
CA LEU A 396 -19.58 19.47 -0.80
C LEU A 396 -18.36 20.17 -0.16
N GLY A 397 -17.46 20.71 -0.97
CA GLY A 397 -16.17 21.28 -0.55
C GLY A 397 -15.04 20.26 -0.43
N ALA A 398 -15.16 19.10 -1.10
CA ALA A 398 -14.14 18.06 -1.13
C ALA A 398 -13.02 18.35 -2.14
N ILE A 399 -13.34 19.05 -3.23
CA ILE A 399 -12.38 19.52 -4.22
C ILE A 399 -12.54 21.02 -4.44
N GLU A 400 -11.51 21.63 -5.01
CA GLU A 400 -11.58 22.95 -5.61
C GLU A 400 -11.12 22.91 -7.06
N ARG A 401 -11.67 23.82 -7.87
CA ARG A 401 -11.40 23.91 -9.30
C ARG A 401 -11.06 25.35 -9.68
N TYR A 402 -10.02 25.52 -10.48
CA TYR A 402 -9.60 26.85 -10.93
C TYR A 402 -8.87 26.78 -12.27
N ALA A 403 -8.74 27.92 -12.96
CA ALA A 403 -7.99 28.00 -14.20
C ALA A 403 -6.50 28.26 -13.91
N GLY A 404 -5.60 27.48 -14.53
CA GLY A 404 -4.16 27.64 -14.39
C GLY A 404 -3.39 26.90 -15.47
N MET A 405 -2.06 27.08 -15.50
CA MET A 405 -1.20 26.31 -16.40
C MET A 405 -1.03 24.90 -15.85
N ALA A 406 -1.05 23.89 -16.72
CA ALA A 406 -0.73 22.53 -16.34
C ALA A 406 0.74 22.42 -15.91
N ASP A 407 1.00 21.64 -14.87
CA ASP A 407 2.37 21.36 -14.46
C ASP A 407 3.09 20.51 -15.52
N PRO A 408 4.39 20.76 -15.80
CA PRO A 408 5.18 19.99 -16.77
C PRO A 408 5.11 18.47 -16.58
N VAL A 409 4.91 17.97 -15.36
CA VAL A 409 4.77 16.53 -15.07
C VAL A 409 3.63 15.86 -15.85
N PHE A 410 2.60 16.63 -16.25
CA PHE A 410 1.45 16.11 -16.99
C PHE A 410 1.63 16.14 -18.50
N LEU A 411 2.73 16.70 -19.02
CA LEU A 411 2.98 16.85 -20.46
C LEU A 411 3.40 15.53 -21.12
N ASP A 412 3.84 14.57 -20.33
CA ASP A 412 4.07 13.23 -20.83
C ASP A 412 2.73 12.48 -20.99
N ALA A 413 2.53 11.94 -22.19
CA ALA A 413 1.40 11.06 -22.46
C ALA A 413 1.41 9.93 -21.43
N PRO A 414 0.23 9.47 -20.95
CA PRO A 414 0.21 8.32 -20.07
C PRO A 414 0.92 7.17 -20.81
N PRO A 415 1.81 6.40 -20.14
CA PRO A 415 2.30 5.19 -20.75
C PRO A 415 1.07 4.41 -21.18
N THR A 416 0.95 4.15 -22.48
CA THR A 416 0.01 3.13 -22.92
C THR A 416 0.67 1.87 -22.44
N GLU A 417 0.32 1.40 -21.23
CA GLU A 417 0.72 0.08 -20.77
C GLU A 417 0.20 -0.88 -21.82
N ALA A 418 1.08 -1.29 -22.74
CA ALA A 418 0.83 -2.48 -23.52
C ALA A 418 0.65 -3.56 -22.45
N LEU A 419 -0.56 -4.11 -22.33
CA LEU A 419 -0.74 -5.32 -21.54
C LEU A 419 0.30 -6.30 -22.05
N GLU A 420 1.31 -6.61 -21.23
CA GLU A 420 2.18 -7.72 -21.55
C GLU A 420 1.27 -8.95 -21.67
N PRO A 421 1.37 -9.71 -22.77
CA PRO A 421 0.62 -10.94 -22.87
C PRO A 421 0.99 -11.81 -21.67
N PRO A 422 0.01 -12.52 -21.07
CA PRO A 422 0.29 -13.42 -19.95
C PRO A 422 1.49 -14.31 -20.26
N ALA A 423 2.44 -14.41 -19.32
CA ALA A 423 3.64 -15.21 -19.50
C ALA A 423 3.29 -16.65 -19.89
N GLY A 424 3.90 -17.16 -20.97
CA GLY A 424 3.71 -18.54 -21.45
C GLY A 424 2.76 -18.72 -22.66
N LEU A 425 2.29 -17.63 -23.27
CA LEU A 425 1.44 -17.70 -24.45
C LEU A 425 2.24 -18.00 -25.75
N PRO A 426 1.81 -18.96 -26.59
CA PRO A 426 2.45 -19.25 -27.88
C PRO A 426 2.44 -18.02 -28.82
N PRO A 427 3.51 -17.81 -29.60
CA PRO A 427 3.65 -16.62 -30.46
C PRO A 427 2.52 -16.48 -31.51
N GLU A 428 1.91 -17.58 -31.94
CA GLU A 428 0.78 -17.55 -32.88
C GLU A 428 -0.54 -17.06 -32.25
N LEU A 429 -0.68 -17.16 -30.93
CA LEU A 429 -1.82 -16.59 -30.18
C LEU A 429 -1.54 -15.13 -29.75
N ALA A 430 -0.27 -14.75 -29.59
CA ALA A 430 0.12 -13.35 -29.38
C ALA A 430 -0.25 -12.45 -30.58
N GLU A 431 -0.19 -12.98 -31.81
CA GLU A 431 -0.71 -12.28 -33.01
C GLU A 431 -2.24 -12.08 -32.98
N LEU A 432 -2.98 -12.95 -32.28
CA LEU A 432 -4.44 -12.91 -32.13
C LEU A 432 -4.89 -11.91 -31.04
N PHE A 433 -4.03 -11.65 -30.05
CA PHE A 433 -4.13 -10.49 -29.15
C PHE A 433 -3.74 -9.17 -29.84
N GLY A 434 -3.26 -9.27 -31.09
CA GLY A 434 -2.86 -8.14 -31.90
C GLY A 434 -1.62 -7.46 -31.34
N SER A 435 -0.93 -6.75 -32.19
CA SER A 435 -0.13 -5.63 -31.75
C SER A 435 -0.99 -4.71 -30.86
N LEU A 436 -0.91 -4.89 -29.54
CA LEU A 436 -1.13 -3.82 -28.55
C LEU A 436 0.09 -2.88 -28.51
N GLY A 437 0.90 -2.86 -29.57
CA GLY A 437 1.70 -1.70 -29.94
C GLY A 437 0.74 -0.56 -30.30
N GLY A 438 1.04 0.63 -29.75
CA GLY A 438 0.16 1.79 -29.65
C GLY A 438 -0.78 2.02 -30.84
N HIS A 439 -2.01 2.44 -30.51
CA HIS A 439 -3.03 2.81 -31.49
C HIS A 439 -2.42 3.61 -32.64
N PRO A 440 -2.71 3.30 -33.92
CA PRO A 440 -2.30 4.16 -35.03
C PRO A 440 -2.88 5.56 -34.80
N GLY A 441 -2.00 6.53 -34.52
CA GLY A 441 -2.37 7.87 -34.08
C GLY A 441 -2.01 8.23 -32.62
N ALA A 442 -1.37 7.33 -31.86
CA ALA A 442 -0.90 7.61 -30.50
C ALA A 442 0.00 8.86 -30.44
N ASP A 443 0.91 9.02 -31.40
CA ASP A 443 1.77 10.21 -31.49
C ASP A 443 0.98 11.50 -31.79
N ALA A 444 -0.01 11.42 -32.69
CA ALA A 444 -0.88 12.57 -33.01
C ALA A 444 -1.81 12.91 -31.84
N SER A 445 -2.27 11.91 -31.08
CA SER A 445 -3.05 12.10 -29.86
C SER A 445 -2.21 12.65 -28.71
N ALA A 446 -0.95 12.23 -28.60
CA ALA A 446 0.00 12.75 -27.61
C ALA A 446 0.36 14.21 -27.91
N GLU A 447 0.54 14.58 -29.18
CA GLU A 447 0.79 15.96 -29.60
C GLU A 447 -0.45 16.85 -29.38
N ALA A 448 -1.65 16.38 -29.76
CA ALA A 448 -2.89 17.10 -29.49
C ALA A 448 -3.14 17.28 -28.00
N TYR A 449 -2.84 16.26 -27.18
CA TYR A 449 -2.91 16.31 -25.73
C TYR A 449 -1.92 17.32 -25.13
N ARG A 450 -0.66 17.33 -25.61
CA ARG A 450 0.33 18.34 -25.20
C ARG A 450 -0.11 19.75 -25.58
N SER A 451 -0.64 19.94 -26.79
CA SER A 451 -1.21 21.21 -27.24
C SER A 451 -2.32 21.66 -26.28
N GLU A 452 -3.29 20.78 -25.97
CA GLU A 452 -4.39 21.10 -25.04
C GLU A 452 -3.91 21.53 -23.64
N LEU A 453 -2.77 20.99 -23.16
CA LEU A 453 -2.18 21.36 -21.86
C LEU A 453 -1.26 22.58 -21.90
N THR A 454 -0.72 22.95 -23.06
CA THR A 454 0.30 24.02 -23.19
C THR A 454 -0.21 25.28 -23.89
N ASP A 455 -1.28 25.20 -24.67
CA ASP A 455 -1.82 26.31 -25.46
C ASP A 455 -2.45 27.43 -24.61
N GLY A 456 -2.72 27.16 -23.33
CA GLY A 456 -3.27 28.16 -22.41
C GLY A 456 -3.66 27.60 -21.04
N MET A 457 -4.41 28.40 -20.28
CA MET A 457 -4.92 27.97 -18.99
C MET A 457 -5.96 26.87 -19.17
N VAL A 458 -5.78 25.79 -18.42
CA VAL A 458 -6.72 24.67 -18.31
C VAL A 458 -7.39 24.68 -16.94
N GLU A 459 -8.49 23.94 -16.83
CA GLU A 459 -9.11 23.67 -15.54
C GLU A 459 -8.23 22.70 -14.74
N LEU A 460 -7.86 23.11 -13.52
CA LEU A 460 -7.09 22.35 -12.56
C LEU A 460 -7.99 21.94 -11.40
N ILE A 461 -7.79 20.72 -10.92
CA ILE A 461 -8.62 20.06 -9.89
C ILE A 461 -7.70 19.57 -8.78
N ARG A 462 -7.99 19.89 -7.52
CA ARG A 462 -7.30 19.29 -6.37
C ARG A 462 -8.24 19.05 -5.21
N LEU A 463 -7.86 18.13 -4.33
CA LEU A 463 -8.57 17.92 -3.06
C LEU A 463 -8.36 19.13 -2.14
N THR A 464 -9.42 19.52 -1.42
CA THR A 464 -9.30 20.45 -0.29
C THR A 464 -8.71 19.73 0.92
N ALA A 465 -8.45 20.44 2.02
CA ALA A 465 -8.05 19.81 3.28
C ALA A 465 -9.08 18.77 3.78
N LEU A 466 -10.38 19.06 3.63
CA LEU A 466 -11.46 18.12 3.96
C LEU A 466 -11.47 16.92 3.01
N GLY A 467 -11.26 17.17 1.71
CA GLY A 467 -11.13 16.11 0.71
C GLY A 467 -10.01 15.13 1.04
N HIS A 468 -8.81 15.64 1.29
CA HIS A 468 -7.66 14.84 1.71
C HIS A 468 -7.93 14.08 3.01
N ASP A 469 -8.51 14.73 4.02
CA ASP A 469 -8.85 14.13 5.31
C ASP A 469 -9.75 12.89 5.17
N SER A 470 -10.82 12.98 4.36
CA SER A 470 -11.72 11.83 4.15
C SER A 470 -11.18 10.78 3.18
N VAL A 471 -10.48 11.17 2.11
CA VAL A 471 -9.83 10.18 1.22
C VAL A 471 -8.77 9.40 2.00
N ARG A 472 -7.96 10.07 2.83
CA ARG A 472 -6.99 9.43 3.73
C ARG A 472 -7.65 8.38 4.64
N ARG A 473 -8.74 8.72 5.32
CA ARG A 473 -9.45 7.75 6.18
C ARG A 473 -9.90 6.52 5.42
N ARG A 474 -10.39 6.73 4.20
CA ARG A 474 -10.83 5.65 3.34
C ARG A 474 -9.65 4.75 2.93
N LEU A 475 -8.53 5.35 2.52
CA LEU A 475 -7.30 4.62 2.20
C LEU A 475 -6.84 3.75 3.39
N LEU A 476 -6.79 4.32 4.60
CA LEU A 476 -6.42 3.60 5.82
C LEU A 476 -7.41 2.48 6.18
N ALA A 477 -8.71 2.70 6.00
CA ALA A 477 -9.75 1.69 6.20
C ALA A 477 -9.65 0.54 5.20
N GLU A 478 -9.16 0.81 3.99
CA GLU A 478 -8.84 -0.19 2.97
C GLU A 478 -7.51 -0.92 3.24
N GLY A 479 -6.78 -0.56 4.31
CA GLY A 479 -5.47 -1.12 4.64
C GLY A 479 -4.33 -0.60 3.76
N ARG A 480 -4.54 0.51 3.05
CA ARG A 480 -3.49 1.20 2.28
C ARG A 480 -2.70 2.12 3.19
N ASP A 481 -1.43 2.33 2.82
CA ASP A 481 -0.63 3.36 3.45
C ASP A 481 -1.04 4.76 2.95
N ALA A 482 -1.17 5.69 3.88
CA ALA A 482 -1.47 7.10 3.61
C ALA A 482 -0.82 7.97 4.71
N PRO A 483 0.48 8.27 4.61
CA PRO A 483 1.22 8.96 5.66
C PRO A 483 0.73 10.39 5.90
N LEU A 484 0.90 10.88 7.12
CA LEU A 484 0.54 12.23 7.53
C LEU A 484 1.74 12.92 8.16
N ILE A 485 2.07 14.11 7.65
CA ILE A 485 3.11 14.94 8.24
C ILE A 485 2.68 15.35 9.66
N GLY A 486 3.55 15.12 10.63
CA GLY A 486 3.35 15.34 12.05
C GLY A 486 2.94 14.08 12.82
N GLU A 487 2.64 12.96 12.15
CA GLU A 487 2.25 11.72 12.84
C GLU A 487 3.40 11.07 13.61
N LEU A 488 4.66 11.37 13.27
CA LEU A 488 5.84 10.82 13.93
C LEU A 488 6.36 11.72 15.05
N ILE A 489 5.70 12.84 15.37
CA ILE A 489 6.18 13.84 16.35
C ILE A 489 6.56 13.24 17.73
N HIS A 490 5.88 12.16 18.13
CA HIS A 490 6.13 11.45 19.39
C HIS A 490 6.92 10.15 19.22
N ALA A 491 7.29 9.78 17.99
CA ALA A 491 8.03 8.56 17.70
C ALA A 491 9.44 8.60 18.33
N PRO A 492 10.00 7.42 18.68
CA PRO A 492 11.43 7.27 18.95
C PRO A 492 12.27 7.65 17.72
N ALA A 493 13.49 8.12 17.93
CA ALA A 493 14.37 8.57 16.85
C ALA A 493 14.66 7.48 15.79
N ALA A 494 14.85 6.22 16.20
CA ALA A 494 15.04 5.09 15.29
C ALA A 494 13.79 4.83 14.43
N GLY A 495 12.61 4.92 15.03
CA GLY A 495 11.34 4.77 14.32
C GLY A 495 11.11 5.91 13.33
N LEU A 496 11.38 7.16 13.73
CA LEU A 496 11.31 8.33 12.85
C LEU A 496 12.22 8.15 11.63
N LEU A 497 13.54 8.01 11.84
CA LEU A 497 14.50 7.92 10.74
C LEU A 497 14.21 6.73 9.84
N GLY A 498 13.79 5.60 10.42
CA GLY A 498 13.40 4.41 9.67
C GLY A 498 12.22 4.65 8.72
N VAL A 499 11.15 5.28 9.21
CA VAL A 499 9.99 5.60 8.38
C VAL A 499 10.34 6.63 7.30
N LEU A 500 11.16 7.63 7.64
CA LEU A 500 11.59 8.63 6.66
C LEU A 500 12.38 7.99 5.52
N THR A 501 13.33 7.11 5.85
CA THR A 501 14.12 6.35 4.86
C THR A 501 13.25 5.48 3.95
N ASP A 502 12.30 4.75 4.52
CA ASP A 502 11.56 3.75 3.75
C ASP A 502 10.37 4.37 2.96
N HIS A 503 9.87 5.56 3.34
CA HIS A 503 8.54 6.03 2.91
C HIS A 503 8.37 7.52 2.62
N TYR A 504 9.33 8.38 2.92
CA TYR A 504 9.16 9.82 2.72
C TYR A 504 10.06 10.31 1.58
N ASP A 505 9.51 11.18 0.73
CA ASP A 505 10.31 11.96 -0.18
C ASP A 505 11.15 13.01 0.59
N PRO A 506 12.23 13.56 -0.01
CA PRO A 506 13.14 14.47 0.68
C PRO A 506 12.48 15.72 1.29
N ASP A 507 11.45 16.27 0.64
CA ASP A 507 10.78 17.50 1.11
C ASP A 507 9.85 17.19 2.29
N SER A 508 9.09 16.09 2.21
CA SER A 508 8.29 15.59 3.32
C SER A 508 9.16 15.21 4.51
N ALA A 509 10.30 14.54 4.28
CA ALA A 509 11.22 14.13 5.34
C ALA A 509 11.84 15.33 6.07
N ARG A 510 12.20 16.39 5.35
CA ARG A 510 12.66 17.66 5.92
C ARG A 510 11.61 18.29 6.83
N THR A 511 10.36 18.32 6.37
CA THR A 511 9.23 18.89 7.12
C THR A 511 8.94 18.10 8.38
N GLU A 512 8.90 16.77 8.29
CA GLU A 512 8.67 15.88 9.43
C GLU A 512 9.78 15.99 10.48
N LEU A 513 11.05 15.93 10.04
CA LEU A 513 12.20 16.00 10.95
C LEU A 513 12.26 17.35 11.67
N ALA A 514 11.93 18.45 10.98
CA ALA A 514 11.84 19.77 11.59
C ALA A 514 10.73 19.83 12.65
N GLY A 515 9.54 19.28 12.36
CA GLY A 515 8.43 19.20 13.31
C GLY A 515 8.78 18.35 14.54
N TRP A 516 9.40 17.19 14.32
CA TRP A 516 9.86 16.31 15.39
C TRP A 516 10.90 16.98 16.30
N THR A 517 11.87 17.68 15.71
CA THR A 517 12.92 18.41 16.42
C THR A 517 12.36 19.56 17.24
N ALA A 518 11.43 20.34 16.66
CA ALA A 518 10.78 21.45 17.34
C ALA A 518 9.92 21.02 18.54
N ALA A 519 9.44 19.78 18.55
CA ALA A 519 8.69 19.21 19.66
C ALA A 519 9.58 18.79 20.85
N ARG A 520 10.91 18.75 20.68
CA ARG A 520 11.85 18.38 21.75
C ARG A 520 12.17 19.59 22.62
N PRO A 521 12.37 19.42 23.94
CA PRO A 521 12.68 20.54 24.83
C PRO A 521 13.98 21.26 24.50
N ASP A 522 14.94 20.56 23.89
CA ASP A 522 16.25 21.07 23.52
C ASP A 522 16.67 20.51 22.14
N PRO A 523 16.99 21.36 21.15
CA PRO A 523 17.49 20.93 19.84
C PRO A 523 18.78 20.10 19.91
N ALA A 524 19.69 20.37 20.86
CA ALA A 524 20.91 19.58 21.01
C ALA A 524 20.58 18.13 21.44
N ALA A 525 19.66 17.99 22.40
CA ALA A 525 19.16 16.69 22.84
C ALA A 525 18.41 15.93 21.73
N ALA A 526 17.84 16.63 20.75
CA ALA A 526 17.22 16.02 19.58
C ALA A 526 18.27 15.37 18.67
N LEU A 527 19.37 16.07 18.37
CA LEU A 527 20.45 15.53 17.56
C LEU A 527 21.17 14.36 18.25
N ASP A 528 21.36 14.44 19.56
CA ASP A 528 21.92 13.34 20.34
C ASP A 528 21.04 12.08 20.21
N GLN A 529 19.72 12.20 20.34
CA GLN A 529 18.79 11.08 20.14
C GLN A 529 18.85 10.49 18.72
N LEU A 530 18.98 11.34 17.69
CA LEU A 530 19.09 10.90 16.29
C LEU A 530 20.41 10.15 16.05
N THR A 531 21.53 10.65 16.57
CA THR A 531 22.83 9.97 16.44
C THR A 531 22.91 8.71 17.29
N ASP A 532 22.30 8.69 18.48
CA ASP A 532 22.21 7.48 19.31
C ASP A 532 21.40 6.37 18.62
N ALA A 533 20.33 6.73 17.91
CA ALA A 533 19.57 5.77 17.10
C ALA A 533 20.45 5.11 16.02
N LEU A 534 21.35 5.87 15.39
CA LEU A 534 22.33 5.32 14.44
C LEU A 534 23.33 4.38 15.14
N ARG A 535 23.81 4.73 16.34
CA ARG A 535 24.81 3.94 17.10
C ARG A 535 24.28 2.57 17.49
N VAL A 536 23.00 2.49 17.86
CA VAL A 536 22.38 1.23 18.32
C VAL A 536 21.78 0.41 17.17
N CYS A 537 21.75 0.93 15.94
CA CYS A 537 21.22 0.22 14.79
C CYS A 537 22.13 -0.97 14.44
N PRO A 538 21.62 -2.22 14.50
CA PRO A 538 22.46 -3.40 14.27
C PRO A 538 22.66 -3.72 12.78
N PHE A 539 22.11 -2.90 11.88
CA PHE A 539 22.17 -3.11 10.44
C PHE A 539 22.86 -1.94 9.73
N ARG A 540 23.96 -2.23 9.06
CA ARG A 540 24.84 -1.22 8.44
C ARG A 540 24.16 -0.48 7.30
N THR A 541 23.45 -1.21 6.44
CA THR A 541 22.64 -0.61 5.35
C THR A 541 21.50 0.26 5.88
N ARG A 542 20.95 -0.03 7.08
CA ARG A 542 19.90 0.82 7.68
C ARG A 542 20.51 2.06 8.33
N ALA A 543 21.59 1.90 9.09
CA ALA A 543 22.30 3.03 9.71
C ALA A 543 22.78 4.03 8.65
N GLU A 544 23.28 3.54 7.52
CA GLU A 544 23.65 4.36 6.38
C GLU A 544 22.48 5.17 5.82
N ALA A 545 21.38 4.50 5.48
CA ALA A 545 20.22 5.16 4.89
C ALA A 545 19.55 6.16 5.87
N MET A 546 19.58 5.87 7.17
CA MET A 546 19.16 6.81 8.22
C MET A 546 20.09 8.04 8.28
N LEU A 547 21.41 7.85 8.15
CA LEU A 547 22.38 8.96 8.13
C LEU A 547 22.25 9.80 6.84
N GLU A 548 21.95 9.19 5.70
CA GLU A 548 21.66 9.90 4.45
C GLU A 548 20.45 10.82 4.62
N VAL A 549 19.34 10.29 5.12
CA VAL A 549 18.14 11.09 5.42
C VAL A 549 18.45 12.20 6.41
N LEU A 550 19.19 11.92 7.49
CA LEU A 550 19.58 12.95 8.45
C LEU A 550 20.43 14.03 7.80
N THR A 551 21.32 13.65 6.88
CA THR A 551 22.19 14.58 6.15
C THR A 551 21.38 15.49 5.21
N ASP A 552 20.33 14.96 4.57
CA ASP A 552 19.47 15.72 3.65
C ASP A 552 18.44 16.60 4.36
N ALA A 553 17.80 16.05 5.38
CA ALA A 553 16.65 16.67 6.05
C ALA A 553 17.07 17.67 7.13
N HIS A 554 18.17 17.43 7.86
CA HIS A 554 18.62 18.32 8.93
C HIS A 554 19.36 19.54 8.37
N PRO A 555 19.10 20.78 8.86
CA PRO A 555 19.76 21.99 8.37
C PRO A 555 21.30 21.93 8.40
N ASP A 556 21.87 21.32 9.45
CA ASP A 556 23.32 21.14 9.63
C ASP A 556 23.80 19.72 9.28
N GLY A 557 23.01 18.95 8.53
CA GLY A 557 23.24 17.51 8.30
C GLY A 557 24.63 17.18 7.76
N GLU A 558 25.13 17.95 6.79
CA GLU A 558 26.49 17.79 6.24
C GLU A 558 27.61 18.02 7.27
N THR A 559 27.42 18.96 8.18
CA THR A 559 28.37 19.24 9.27
C THR A 559 28.35 18.09 10.27
N VAL A 560 27.16 17.57 10.57
CA VAL A 560 26.98 16.41 11.45
C VAL A 560 27.69 15.19 10.86
N ALA A 561 27.44 14.85 9.59
CA ALA A 561 28.10 13.72 8.92
C ALA A 561 29.63 13.82 8.98
N ARG A 562 30.21 15.01 8.72
CA ARG A 562 31.66 15.23 8.84
C ARG A 562 32.17 15.05 10.28
N SER A 563 31.42 15.50 11.28
CA SER A 563 31.80 15.34 12.69
C SER A 563 31.83 13.87 13.13
N LEU A 564 30.95 13.03 12.57
CA LEU A 564 30.85 11.61 12.87
C LEU A 564 32.03 10.78 12.33
N ARG A 565 32.86 11.33 11.43
CA ARG A 565 34.13 10.69 11.01
C ARG A 565 35.07 10.39 12.19
N GLY A 566 34.99 11.18 13.27
CA GLY A 566 35.76 10.95 14.50
C GLY A 566 35.06 10.06 15.53
N ASP A 567 33.81 9.64 15.29
CA ASP A 567 33.05 8.81 16.24
C ASP A 567 33.50 7.34 16.15
N PRO A 568 33.84 6.67 17.27
CA PRO A 568 34.38 5.32 17.24
C PRO A 568 33.39 4.24 16.74
N LEU A 569 32.08 4.51 16.78
CA LEU A 569 31.04 3.58 16.33
C LEU A 569 30.49 3.97 14.95
N LEU A 570 30.35 5.27 14.69
CA LEU A 570 29.72 5.79 13.47
C LEU A 570 30.69 6.14 12.36
N ALA A 571 32.01 6.21 12.61
CA ALA A 571 33.00 6.56 11.59
C ALA A 571 32.87 5.74 10.29
N PRO A 572 32.70 4.40 10.29
CA PRO A 572 32.60 3.64 9.04
C PRO A 572 31.39 4.05 8.20
N THR A 573 30.22 4.21 8.83
CA THR A 573 28.99 4.65 8.16
C THR A 573 29.11 6.09 7.67
N ALA A 574 29.68 6.98 8.49
CA ALA A 574 29.90 8.37 8.12
C ALA A 574 30.84 8.51 6.93
N ILE A 575 31.96 7.77 6.91
CA ILE A 575 32.89 7.74 5.78
C ILE A 575 32.18 7.24 4.52
N SER A 576 31.40 6.15 4.63
CA SER A 576 30.64 5.60 3.50
C SER A 576 29.69 6.64 2.89
N VAL A 577 28.88 7.32 3.72
CA VAL A 577 27.95 8.37 3.28
C VAL A 577 28.70 9.57 2.68
N LEU A 578 29.77 10.04 3.33
CA LEU A 578 30.54 11.20 2.84
C LEU A 578 31.18 10.93 1.48
N VAL A 579 31.72 9.72 1.26
CA VAL A 579 32.32 9.34 -0.02
C VAL A 579 31.26 9.16 -1.10
N ARG A 580 30.15 8.47 -0.81
CA ARG A 580 29.05 8.29 -1.78
C ARG A 580 28.46 9.61 -2.26
N ARG A 581 28.37 10.60 -1.36
CA ARG A 581 27.86 11.94 -1.67
C ARG A 581 28.90 12.85 -2.32
N GLU A 582 30.09 12.35 -2.62
CA GLU A 582 31.22 13.12 -3.17
C GLU A 582 31.60 14.32 -2.29
N ILE A 583 31.31 14.24 -0.99
CA ILE A 583 31.69 15.24 0.02
C ILE A 583 33.15 15.03 0.47
N LEU A 584 33.60 13.78 0.44
CA LEU A 584 34.96 13.35 0.75
C LEU A 584 35.48 12.48 -0.40
N ASP A 585 36.65 12.81 -0.94
CA ASP A 585 37.27 11.97 -1.96
C ASP A 585 37.82 10.68 -1.32
N ALA A 586 37.70 9.55 -2.01
CA ALA A 586 38.25 8.27 -1.55
C ALA A 586 39.79 8.33 -1.45
N GLU A 587 40.44 9.21 -2.23
CA GLU A 587 41.88 9.44 -2.18
C GLU A 587 42.33 10.18 -0.90
N ASP A 588 41.43 10.90 -0.24
CA ASP A 588 41.70 11.65 0.99
C ASP A 588 41.54 10.81 2.27
N LEU A 589 41.24 9.52 2.12
CA LEU A 589 41.13 8.59 3.24
C LEU A 589 42.50 8.19 3.75
N THR A 590 42.66 8.21 5.08
CA THR A 590 43.82 7.56 5.71
C THR A 590 43.73 6.04 5.57
N GLU A 591 44.86 5.34 5.63
CA GLU A 591 44.88 3.87 5.52
C GLU A 591 43.90 3.16 6.49
N PRO A 592 43.77 3.55 7.78
CA PRO A 592 42.75 2.99 8.67
C PRO A 592 41.32 3.23 8.18
N GLU A 593 41.03 4.41 7.64
CA GLU A 593 39.69 4.76 7.13
C GLU A 593 39.36 4.00 5.86
N SER A 594 40.33 3.79 4.97
CA SER A 594 40.15 2.94 3.79
C SER A 594 39.82 1.49 4.19
N LEU A 595 40.47 0.95 5.23
CA LEU A 595 40.16 -0.40 5.73
C LEU A 595 38.76 -0.48 6.35
N LEU A 596 38.34 0.54 7.10
CA LEU A 596 36.98 0.64 7.64
C LEU A 596 35.95 0.72 6.52
N MET A 597 36.21 1.52 5.48
CA MET A 597 35.32 1.64 4.33
C MET A 597 35.16 0.32 3.59
N ILE A 598 36.25 -0.43 3.34
CA ILE A 598 36.19 -1.75 2.72
C ILE A 598 35.36 -2.72 3.58
N ALA A 599 35.54 -2.72 4.89
CA ALA A 599 34.76 -3.55 5.80
C ALA A 599 33.28 -3.17 5.79
N GLU A 600 32.96 -1.88 5.90
CA GLU A 600 31.58 -1.36 5.87
C GLU A 600 30.89 -1.76 4.56
N SER A 601 31.53 -1.58 3.39
CA SER A 601 30.95 -1.96 2.10
C SER A 601 30.70 -3.47 1.97
N LEU A 602 31.57 -4.31 2.53
CA LEU A 602 31.36 -5.77 2.51
C LEU A 602 30.23 -6.20 3.45
N LEU A 603 30.10 -5.56 4.61
CA LEU A 603 28.98 -5.79 5.54
C LEU A 603 27.67 -5.37 4.88
N GLN A 604 27.64 -4.19 4.24
CA GLN A 604 26.46 -3.72 3.52
C GLN A 604 26.06 -4.66 2.37
N LEU A 605 27.07 -5.19 1.64
CA LEU A 605 26.83 -6.15 0.58
C LEU A 605 26.30 -7.48 1.12
N LEU A 606 26.85 -7.95 2.25
CA LEU A 606 26.36 -9.15 2.93
C LEU A 606 24.90 -9.00 3.37
N GLU A 607 24.51 -7.82 3.86
CA GLU A 607 23.13 -7.55 4.25
C GLU A 607 22.16 -7.46 3.06
N THR A 608 22.64 -7.01 1.89
CA THR A 608 21.80 -6.80 0.71
C THR A 608 21.69 -8.05 -0.16
N ALA A 609 22.81 -8.74 -0.41
CA ALA A 609 22.89 -9.86 -1.34
C ALA A 609 23.02 -11.23 -0.65
N GLY A 610 23.12 -11.25 0.68
CA GLY A 610 23.35 -12.47 1.46
C GLY A 610 24.73 -13.10 1.20
N GLN A 611 25.01 -14.20 1.91
CA GLN A 611 26.31 -14.88 1.83
C GLN A 611 26.64 -15.40 0.42
N ASP A 612 25.66 -16.01 -0.25
CA ASP A 612 25.89 -16.61 -1.57
C ASP A 612 26.05 -15.53 -2.65
N GLY A 613 25.28 -14.44 -2.61
CA GLY A 613 25.44 -13.31 -3.53
C GLY A 613 26.81 -12.63 -3.41
N VAL A 614 27.32 -12.43 -2.18
CA VAL A 614 28.69 -11.91 -1.97
C VAL A 614 29.74 -12.84 -2.57
N LEU A 615 29.61 -14.15 -2.37
CA LEU A 615 30.57 -15.11 -2.94
C LEU A 615 30.54 -15.14 -4.47
N GLU A 616 29.37 -14.99 -5.08
CA GLU A 616 29.23 -14.91 -6.54
C GLU A 616 29.87 -13.63 -7.10
N MET A 617 29.62 -12.49 -6.47
CA MET A 617 30.22 -11.21 -6.87
C MET A 617 31.74 -11.22 -6.73
N LEU A 618 32.26 -11.76 -5.62
CA LEU A 618 33.70 -11.87 -5.39
C LEU A 618 34.38 -12.90 -6.30
N ALA A 619 33.65 -13.90 -6.81
CA ALA A 619 34.18 -14.87 -7.78
C ALA A 619 34.20 -14.32 -9.22
N GLY A 620 33.38 -13.31 -9.53
CA GLY A 620 33.33 -12.65 -10.84
C GLY A 620 34.43 -11.60 -11.04
N GLN A 621 35.04 -11.10 -9.97
CA GLN A 621 36.26 -10.29 -10.06
C GLN A 621 37.46 -11.24 -10.19
N ASP A 622 38.40 -11.00 -11.11
CA ASP A 622 39.62 -11.81 -11.35
C ASP A 622 40.60 -11.86 -10.14
N GLY A 623 40.14 -11.53 -8.94
CA GLY A 623 40.88 -11.46 -7.69
C GLY A 623 40.70 -12.69 -6.81
N ASP A 624 41.72 -12.96 -6.00
CA ASP A 624 41.64 -13.90 -4.89
C ASP A 624 40.72 -13.30 -3.81
N THR A 625 39.55 -13.91 -3.59
CA THR A 625 38.55 -13.52 -2.59
C THR A 625 39.17 -13.27 -1.20
N GLN A 626 40.25 -14.00 -0.85
CA GLN A 626 40.95 -13.82 0.42
C GLN A 626 41.72 -12.49 0.50
N LYS A 627 42.14 -11.91 -0.63
CA LYS A 627 42.82 -10.61 -0.66
C LYS A 627 41.90 -9.45 -0.31
N ILE A 628 40.60 -9.59 -0.57
CA ILE A 628 39.59 -8.56 -0.25
C ILE A 628 39.09 -8.74 1.19
N LEU A 629 38.83 -9.98 1.62
CA LEU A 629 38.29 -10.27 2.96
C LEU A 629 39.31 -10.04 4.08
N LYS A 630 40.60 -10.34 3.86
CA LYS A 630 41.61 -10.25 4.92
C LYS A 630 41.85 -8.81 5.44
N PRO A 631 41.99 -7.77 4.59
CA PRO A 631 42.05 -6.39 5.05
C PRO A 631 40.79 -5.95 5.81
N ALA A 632 39.61 -6.33 5.33
CA ALA A 632 38.34 -6.02 5.99
C ALA A 632 38.27 -6.60 7.41
N LEU A 633 38.70 -7.86 7.59
CA LEU A 633 38.76 -8.52 8.90
C LEU A 633 39.78 -7.90 9.88
N ALA A 634 40.76 -7.16 9.36
CA ALA A 634 41.79 -6.47 10.15
C ALA A 634 41.48 -4.98 10.39
N SER A 635 40.35 -4.47 9.88
CA SER A 635 39.97 -3.04 9.91
C SER A 635 39.73 -2.47 11.30
N GLY A 636 39.40 -3.31 12.29
CA GLY A 636 38.95 -2.84 13.61
C GLY A 636 37.50 -2.34 13.63
N HIS A 637 36.69 -2.74 12.64
CA HIS A 637 35.29 -2.34 12.51
C HIS A 637 34.47 -2.61 13.80
N PRO A 638 33.61 -1.65 14.25
CA PRO A 638 32.90 -1.74 15.52
C PRO A 638 31.76 -2.77 15.56
N ASP A 639 31.18 -3.11 14.41
CA ASP A 639 30.09 -4.10 14.31
C ASP A 639 30.60 -5.53 14.56
N ARG A 640 30.45 -6.02 15.78
CA ARG A 640 30.94 -7.36 16.15
C ARG A 640 30.18 -8.47 15.44
N ALA A 641 28.86 -8.36 15.35
CA ALA A 641 27.99 -9.38 14.80
C ALA A 641 28.20 -9.51 13.28
N GLY A 642 28.21 -8.38 12.55
CA GLY A 642 28.53 -8.39 11.12
C GLY A 642 29.94 -8.92 10.83
N MET A 643 30.92 -8.57 11.68
CA MET A 643 32.28 -9.08 11.52
C MET A 643 32.41 -10.58 11.84
N GLU A 644 31.54 -11.15 12.68
CA GLU A 644 31.46 -12.60 12.87
C GLU A 644 30.91 -13.29 11.62
N ASP A 645 29.82 -12.78 11.05
CA ASP A 645 29.29 -13.33 9.79
C ASP A 645 30.32 -13.24 8.65
N LEU A 646 31.08 -12.13 8.57
CA LEU A 646 32.14 -11.97 7.58
C LEU A 646 33.28 -12.98 7.77
N ARG A 647 33.60 -13.36 9.02
CA ARG A 647 34.56 -14.44 9.30
C ARG A 647 34.03 -15.80 8.87
N GLU A 648 32.75 -16.08 9.11
CA GLU A 648 32.11 -17.31 8.64
C GLU A 648 32.12 -17.40 7.11
N LEU A 649 31.80 -16.29 6.43
CA LEU A 649 31.88 -16.16 4.98
C LEU A 649 33.29 -16.44 4.47
N ALA A 650 34.32 -15.84 5.09
CA ALA A 650 35.72 -16.07 4.73
C ALA A 650 36.13 -17.53 4.91
N ALA A 651 35.66 -18.18 5.98
CA ALA A 651 35.89 -19.60 6.23
C ALA A 651 35.18 -20.50 5.21
N ARG A 652 33.98 -20.13 4.75
CA ARG A 652 33.24 -20.83 3.68
C ARG A 652 33.93 -20.66 2.33
N ALA A 653 34.38 -19.45 2.01
CA ALA A 653 35.15 -19.15 0.81
C ALA A 653 36.44 -19.98 0.72
N ALA A 654 37.18 -20.11 1.83
CA ALA A 654 38.40 -20.92 1.90
C ALA A 654 38.17 -22.42 1.69
N ARG A 655 36.97 -22.93 1.97
CA ARG A 655 36.59 -24.34 1.79
C ARG A 655 36.12 -24.68 0.38
N ARG A 656 35.73 -23.69 -0.44
CA ARG A 656 35.45 -23.93 -1.87
C ARG A 656 36.81 -24.15 -2.56
N PRO A 657 37.11 -25.36 -3.09
CA PRO A 657 38.32 -25.55 -3.88
C PRO A 657 38.24 -24.62 -5.09
N ALA A 658 39.37 -24.05 -5.53
CA ALA A 658 39.48 -23.38 -6.82
C ALA A 658 39.12 -24.38 -7.93
N ALA A 659 37.83 -24.49 -8.23
CA ALA A 659 37.34 -25.30 -9.32
C ALA A 659 37.78 -24.60 -10.60
N ARG A 660 38.74 -25.23 -11.27
CA ARG A 660 39.26 -24.87 -12.58
C ARG A 660 38.14 -24.34 -13.48
N VAL A 661 38.37 -23.13 -14.01
CA VAL A 661 37.76 -22.59 -15.22
C VAL A 661 37.54 -23.72 -16.23
N GLY A 662 36.28 -24.08 -16.47
CA GLY A 662 35.94 -25.20 -17.33
C GLY A 662 34.47 -25.61 -17.29
N ARG A 663 33.65 -24.92 -18.10
CA ARG A 663 32.26 -25.23 -18.51
C ARG A 663 31.16 -25.06 -17.46
N VAL A 664 30.40 -24.00 -17.70
CA VAL A 664 28.98 -23.79 -17.40
C VAL A 664 28.22 -25.10 -17.13
N HIS A 665 27.86 -25.33 -15.88
CA HIS A 665 26.77 -26.22 -15.51
C HIS A 665 25.55 -25.35 -15.22
N ARG A 666 24.67 -25.23 -16.22
CA ARG A 666 23.30 -24.75 -16.05
C ARG A 666 22.64 -25.65 -14.99
N ARG A 667 22.35 -25.10 -13.81
CA ARG A 667 21.40 -25.73 -12.90
C ARG A 667 19.99 -25.47 -13.43
N SER A 668 19.25 -26.56 -13.50
CA SER A 668 18.00 -26.75 -14.18
C SER A 668 16.89 -25.88 -13.61
N ARG A 669 16.35 -24.98 -14.45
CA ARG A 669 14.95 -24.58 -14.40
C ARG A 669 14.10 -25.83 -14.64
N HIS A 670 13.11 -26.07 -13.79
CA HIS A 670 12.07 -27.07 -14.04
C HIS A 670 11.10 -26.47 -15.07
N ASP A 671 11.09 -27.01 -16.29
CA ASP A 671 9.99 -26.80 -17.23
C ASP A 671 9.83 -28.01 -18.17
N GLY A 672 8.59 -28.48 -18.24
CA GLY A 672 7.91 -29.19 -19.33
C GLY A 672 8.66 -30.21 -20.19
N MET A 673 8.38 -31.51 -19.99
CA MET A 673 8.52 -32.51 -21.04
C MET A 673 7.31 -32.50 -21.98
N GLY A 674 7.48 -31.91 -23.16
CA GLY A 674 6.69 -32.19 -24.36
C GLY A 674 7.26 -33.40 -25.10
N GLY A 675 6.38 -34.33 -25.48
CA GLY A 675 6.71 -35.63 -26.06
C GLY A 675 7.27 -35.57 -27.49
N GLY A 676 8.28 -36.41 -27.73
CA GLY A 676 8.77 -36.74 -29.07
C GLY A 676 8.06 -37.96 -29.63
N HIS A 677 7.24 -37.74 -30.66
CA HIS A 677 6.74 -38.78 -31.56
C HIS A 677 7.86 -39.32 -32.45
N GLU A 678 8.14 -40.62 -32.37
CA GLU A 678 8.90 -41.34 -33.40
C GLU A 678 7.99 -41.67 -34.60
N ARG A 679 8.48 -41.30 -35.79
CA ARG A 679 7.92 -41.64 -37.11
C ARG A 679 8.01 -43.13 -37.39
N ARG A 680 6.93 -43.72 -37.93
CA ARG A 680 7.03 -44.83 -38.90
C ARG A 680 5.92 -44.76 -39.97
N ARG A 681 6.40 -44.62 -41.21
CA ARG A 681 5.80 -44.84 -42.54
C ARG A 681 4.88 -43.77 -43.11
#